data_AF-A0A222P155-F1
#
_entry.id   AF-A0A222P155-F1
#
_cell.length_a   1.000
_cell.length_b   1.000
_cell.length_c   1.000
_cell.angle_alpha   90.00
_cell.angle_beta   90.00
_cell.angle_gamma   90.00
#
_symmetry.space_group_name_H-M   'P 1'
#
loop_
_entity.id
_entity.type
_entity.pdbx_description
1 polymer ?
#
loop_
_entity_poly.entity_id
_entity_poly.type
_entity_poly.pdbx_seq_one_letter_code
_entity_poly.pdbx_strand_id
1 'polypeptide(L)'
;MKILKIKEYLESYDAKKGYGRTVKDEPHIAELRQFYHEQVKEIREELTPEKLLELVKICLRKKTWNGSESSNTFEALLKELGGRNALQRLKENKQLSATNVVLLEKYKEFAENLSLLIEILKGYPLNPPLSDFIHEIPLSFLHERLKDIASLKEAKVLTKQTLLLIANSPAPCAMAKSIILLKESGITDEELNFLAFSPLLSSLHSVLSILASINPKLIRGNLSAICNLSQDTLDFLDILKELAHAKEALTQSHIEICLNSKILKAKDRVVSILLSFREAGWNSEINLLELLESVIKNEHLKIGLAVEALKKCKLQPEHAQLILSTLFQSPQFYSSLVEAVAILSENKLLSDENLMIVIREPQYANRVAEGIKILKAISLDSIENKNAMSRVPEHAASVALLFKQLIKAKQYSPITRELALTQPHNAEIAARILRFLRLENMYQAIHSVDDKSEGINLCEELFNKNLMTGEFSDLLADLDHADILNPANLIKLIKNFQFIRTLTCACCYLDNNNQLNQDNFDLLFDDPKRAIAIALTLEGHLRPVSKDKFNQPLDNGAEDFLAIRRAARLLALGNRGQAFFPPVTINKTQLEKLRTLTKKDCSEFDPEIQNYQQQELLIKIAQHCGNGYLEEEVTYHVAGDVFKK
;
A
#
# COMPACT_ATOMS: atom_id res chain seq x y z
N MET A 1 49.87 48.05 -22.25
CA MET A 1 49.72 49.53 -22.12
C MET A 1 50.41 50.22 -23.29
N LYS A 2 49.79 51.25 -23.89
CA LYS A 2 50.44 52.04 -24.97
C LYS A 2 51.57 52.90 -24.42
N ILE A 3 52.70 52.95 -25.13
CA ILE A 3 53.86 53.79 -24.74
C ILE A 3 53.48 55.27 -24.71
N LEU A 4 52.54 55.70 -25.56
CA LEU A 4 51.99 57.06 -25.57
C LEU A 4 51.37 57.48 -24.23
N LYS A 5 50.73 56.57 -23.49
CA LYS A 5 50.17 56.90 -22.17
C LYS A 5 51.25 57.32 -21.17
N ILE A 6 52.44 56.71 -21.22
CA ILE A 6 53.56 57.10 -20.35
C ILE A 6 53.98 58.55 -20.65
N LYS A 7 54.02 58.89 -21.95
CA LYS A 7 54.32 60.25 -22.41
C LYS A 7 53.31 61.25 -21.87
N GLU A 8 52.00 60.96 -22.02
CA GLU A 8 50.92 61.82 -21.53
C GLU A 8 51.02 62.05 -20.01
N TYR A 9 51.34 61.02 -19.22
CA TYR A 9 51.53 61.15 -17.78
C TYR A 9 52.80 61.94 -17.41
N LEU A 10 53.89 61.79 -18.16
CA LEU A 10 55.11 62.60 -17.98
C LEU A 10 54.88 64.07 -18.38
N GLU A 11 54.17 64.33 -19.47
CA GLU A 11 53.78 65.68 -19.91
C GLU A 11 52.85 66.34 -18.88
N SER A 12 51.87 65.60 -18.34
CA SER A 12 51.02 66.10 -17.25
C SER A 12 51.81 66.38 -15.97
N TYR A 13 52.84 65.60 -15.65
CA TYR A 13 53.74 65.88 -14.52
C TYR A 13 54.51 67.18 -14.76
N ASP A 14 55.12 67.32 -15.95
CA ASP A 14 55.91 68.50 -16.32
C ASP A 14 55.09 69.80 -16.27
N ALA A 15 53.81 69.73 -16.64
CA ALA A 15 52.89 70.87 -16.56
C ALA A 15 52.53 71.29 -15.12
N LYS A 16 52.65 70.39 -14.14
CA LYS A 16 52.12 70.60 -12.77
C LYS A 16 53.17 70.57 -11.66
N LYS A 17 54.41 70.12 -11.93
CA LYS A 17 55.48 69.86 -10.94
C LYS A 17 55.98 71.08 -10.15
N GLY A 18 55.56 72.30 -10.50
CA GLY A 18 55.92 73.55 -9.81
C GLY A 18 57.33 74.08 -10.14
N TYR A 19 57.53 75.40 -10.02
CA TYR A 19 58.73 76.14 -10.46
C TYR A 19 60.07 75.68 -9.84
N GLY A 20 60.07 74.97 -8.70
CA GLY A 20 61.29 74.46 -8.07
C GLY A 20 61.85 73.17 -8.69
N ARG A 21 61.07 72.48 -9.53
CA ARG A 21 61.43 71.15 -10.10
C ARG A 21 61.76 71.20 -11.59
N THR A 22 61.90 72.39 -12.15
CA THR A 22 62.30 72.63 -13.55
C THR A 22 63.78 72.35 -13.80
N VAL A 23 64.62 72.32 -12.76
CA VAL A 23 66.09 72.15 -12.86
C VAL A 23 66.55 70.71 -12.57
N LYS A 24 65.77 69.92 -11.81
CA LYS A 24 66.09 68.52 -11.49
C LYS A 24 64.81 67.72 -11.22
N ASP A 25 64.56 66.70 -12.03
CA ASP A 25 63.46 65.78 -11.81
C ASP A 25 63.67 64.96 -10.52
N GLU A 26 62.59 64.56 -9.87
CA GLU A 26 62.67 63.61 -8.75
C GLU A 26 63.26 62.27 -9.24
N PRO A 27 64.09 61.56 -8.45
CA PRO A 27 64.83 60.38 -8.92
C PRO A 27 63.96 59.33 -9.61
N HIS A 28 62.76 59.06 -9.09
CA HIS A 28 61.81 58.12 -9.68
C HIS A 28 61.15 58.62 -10.98
N ILE A 29 60.95 59.94 -11.15
CA ILE A 29 60.48 60.48 -12.44
C ILE A 29 61.60 60.41 -13.47
N ALA A 30 62.86 60.64 -13.07
CA ALA A 30 64.00 60.45 -13.95
C ALA A 30 64.12 58.99 -14.42
N GLU A 31 63.92 57.99 -13.52
CA GLU A 31 63.84 56.56 -13.90
C GLU A 31 62.69 56.28 -14.88
N LEU A 32 61.49 56.85 -14.65
CA LEU A 32 60.35 56.71 -15.56
C LEU A 32 60.62 57.34 -16.94
N ARG A 33 61.27 58.50 -16.98
CA ARG A 33 61.64 59.21 -18.21
C ARG A 33 62.70 58.45 -19.00
N GLN A 34 63.70 57.89 -18.31
CA GLN A 34 64.69 57.01 -18.93
C GLN A 34 64.02 55.77 -19.53
N PHE A 35 63.16 55.10 -18.78
CA PHE A 35 62.40 53.95 -19.27
C PHE A 35 61.60 54.31 -20.54
N TYR A 36 60.89 55.44 -20.54
CA TYR A 36 60.16 55.91 -21.72
C TYR A 36 61.08 56.11 -22.95
N HIS A 37 62.22 56.78 -22.80
CA HIS A 37 63.15 57.01 -23.91
C HIS A 37 63.76 55.72 -24.46
N GLU A 38 63.99 54.71 -23.62
CA GLU A 38 64.46 53.39 -24.05
C GLU A 38 63.39 52.66 -24.86
N GLN A 39 62.12 52.72 -24.44
CA GLN A 39 61.02 52.06 -25.14
C GLN A 39 60.65 52.72 -26.48
N VAL A 40 60.75 54.04 -26.59
CA VAL A 40 60.49 54.77 -27.85
C VAL A 40 61.52 54.42 -28.94
N LYS A 41 62.76 54.08 -28.57
CA LYS A 41 63.80 53.63 -29.51
C LYS A 41 63.51 52.25 -30.12
N GLU A 42 62.69 51.43 -29.48
CA GLU A 42 62.33 50.08 -29.95
C GLU A 42 61.20 50.07 -31.01
N ILE A 43 60.62 51.23 -31.39
CA ILE A 43 59.53 51.37 -32.38
C ILE A 43 58.35 50.40 -32.11
N ARG A 44 57.92 50.31 -30.84
CA ARG A 44 56.72 49.56 -30.45
C ARG A 44 55.61 50.53 -30.06
N GLU A 45 54.37 50.18 -30.41
CA GLU A 45 53.19 50.97 -29.97
C GLU A 45 52.77 50.59 -28.54
N GLU A 46 52.96 49.33 -28.16
CA GLU A 46 52.61 48.77 -26.85
C GLU A 46 53.80 48.16 -26.14
N LEU A 47 53.80 48.24 -24.80
CA LEU A 47 54.82 47.59 -23.96
C LEU A 47 54.67 46.06 -24.00
N THR A 48 55.79 45.34 -24.07
CA THR A 48 55.79 43.88 -23.87
C THR A 48 55.51 43.52 -22.40
N PRO A 49 55.08 42.28 -22.10
CA PRO A 49 54.82 41.83 -20.72
C PRO A 49 55.99 42.08 -19.75
N GLU A 50 57.23 41.87 -20.19
CA GLU A 50 58.44 42.07 -19.39
C GLU A 50 58.66 43.56 -19.09
N LYS A 51 58.37 44.42 -20.07
CA LYS A 51 58.50 45.87 -19.95
C LYS A 51 57.37 46.48 -19.12
N LEU A 52 56.17 45.91 -19.16
CA LEU A 52 55.10 46.23 -18.21
C LEU A 52 55.50 45.93 -16.77
N LEU A 53 56.10 44.77 -16.52
CA LEU A 53 56.63 44.41 -15.20
C LEU A 53 57.72 45.38 -14.73
N GLU A 54 58.62 45.79 -15.62
CA GLU A 54 59.67 46.77 -15.34
C GLU A 54 59.07 48.13 -14.96
N LEU A 55 58.07 48.61 -15.72
CA LEU A 55 57.32 49.83 -15.40
C LEU A 55 56.66 49.76 -14.02
N VAL A 56 55.96 48.66 -13.70
CA VAL A 56 55.36 48.47 -12.37
C VAL A 56 56.41 48.50 -11.27
N LYS A 57 57.58 47.87 -11.47
CA LYS A 57 58.67 47.90 -10.49
C LYS A 57 59.18 49.32 -10.24
N ILE A 58 59.32 50.15 -11.28
CA ILE A 58 59.68 51.57 -11.16
C ILE A 58 58.63 52.32 -10.34
N CYS A 59 57.35 52.18 -10.69
CA CYS A 59 56.25 52.83 -9.96
C CYS A 59 56.21 52.42 -8.47
N LEU A 60 56.37 51.13 -8.15
CA LEU A 60 56.34 50.60 -6.78
C LEU A 60 57.64 50.85 -5.97
N ARG A 61 58.67 51.50 -6.53
CA ARG A 61 59.87 51.93 -5.77
C ARG A 61 59.63 53.21 -4.98
N LYS A 62 58.62 54.01 -5.35
CA LYS A 62 58.26 55.22 -4.63
C LYS A 62 57.76 54.86 -3.21
N LYS A 63 58.50 55.32 -2.20
CA LYS A 63 58.21 55.04 -0.78
C LYS A 63 57.26 56.06 -0.15
N THR A 64 57.26 57.30 -0.64
CA THR A 64 56.48 58.42 -0.08
C THR A 64 55.32 58.80 -0.99
N TRP A 65 54.10 58.73 -0.45
CA TRP A 65 52.84 58.99 -1.16
C TRP A 65 52.07 60.11 -0.47
N ASN A 66 52.47 61.35 -0.74
CA ASN A 66 52.04 62.55 -0.03
C ASN A 66 51.19 63.50 -0.89
N GLY A 67 50.57 62.99 -1.96
CA GLY A 67 49.78 63.81 -2.90
C GLY A 67 50.59 64.78 -3.76
N SER A 68 51.93 64.70 -3.73
CA SER A 68 52.78 65.41 -4.68
C SER A 68 52.45 65.00 -6.13
N GLU A 69 52.77 65.85 -7.09
CA GLU A 69 52.53 65.54 -8.51
C GLU A 69 53.19 64.23 -8.95
N SER A 70 54.39 63.91 -8.45
CA SER A 70 55.00 62.60 -8.73
C SER A 70 54.20 61.43 -8.15
N SER A 71 53.54 61.63 -7.00
CA SER A 71 52.60 60.64 -6.43
C SER A 71 51.38 60.52 -7.32
N ASN A 72 50.79 61.64 -7.75
CA ASN A 72 49.60 61.65 -8.60
C ASN A 72 49.88 60.99 -9.96
N THR A 73 51.03 61.27 -10.57
CA THR A 73 51.46 60.67 -11.83
C THR A 73 51.64 59.15 -11.71
N PHE A 74 52.33 58.67 -10.67
CA PHE A 74 52.49 57.23 -10.48
C PHE A 74 51.22 56.52 -10.04
N GLU A 75 50.39 57.15 -9.23
CA GLU A 75 49.08 56.61 -8.85
C GLU A 75 48.20 56.45 -10.09
N ALA A 76 48.21 57.44 -11.00
CA ALA A 76 47.47 57.37 -12.26
C ALA A 76 48.02 56.30 -13.21
N LEU A 77 49.35 56.17 -13.34
CA LEU A 77 49.99 55.08 -14.10
C LEU A 77 49.65 53.71 -13.52
N LEU A 78 49.73 53.55 -12.19
CA LEU A 78 49.38 52.30 -11.52
C LEU A 78 47.89 51.99 -11.69
N LYS A 79 47.01 52.99 -11.68
CA LYS A 79 45.57 52.82 -11.92
C LYS A 79 45.28 52.20 -13.30
N GLU A 80 46.05 52.55 -14.32
CA GLU A 80 45.93 51.92 -15.65
C GLU A 80 46.39 50.46 -15.67
N LEU A 81 47.23 50.05 -14.72
CA LEU A 81 47.82 48.71 -14.61
C LEU A 81 47.14 47.83 -13.55
N GLY A 82 45.94 48.22 -13.09
CA GLY A 82 45.17 47.48 -12.07
C GLY A 82 45.25 48.06 -10.66
N GLY A 83 45.85 49.23 -10.47
CA GLY A 83 45.88 49.94 -9.20
C GLY A 83 47.06 49.56 -8.29
N ARG A 84 47.42 50.52 -7.43
CA ARG A 84 48.59 50.41 -6.56
C ARG A 84 48.47 49.27 -5.56
N ASN A 85 47.32 49.14 -4.90
CA ASN A 85 47.11 48.16 -3.82
C ASN A 85 47.21 46.71 -4.35
N ALA A 86 46.52 46.39 -5.44
CA ALA A 86 46.64 45.10 -6.13
C ALA A 86 48.10 44.75 -6.51
N LEU A 87 48.83 45.67 -7.15
CA LEU A 87 50.22 45.44 -7.58
C LEU A 87 51.19 45.33 -6.39
N GLN A 88 50.98 46.13 -5.34
CA GLN A 88 51.75 46.05 -4.09
C GLN A 88 51.51 44.72 -3.37
N ARG A 89 50.25 44.24 -3.30
CA ARG A 89 49.90 42.91 -2.75
C ARG A 89 50.63 41.78 -3.48
N LEU A 90 50.67 41.82 -4.82
CA LEU A 90 51.43 40.83 -5.60
C LEU A 90 52.94 40.90 -5.31
N LYS A 91 53.50 42.10 -5.13
CA LYS A 91 54.92 42.28 -4.76
C LYS A 91 55.23 41.69 -3.39
N GLU A 92 54.43 42.01 -2.38
CA GLU A 92 54.56 41.51 -1.01
C GLU A 92 54.42 39.98 -0.96
N ASN A 93 53.53 39.42 -1.76
CA ASN A 93 53.32 37.99 -1.86
C ASN A 93 54.30 37.24 -2.77
N LYS A 94 55.31 37.92 -3.35
CA LYS A 94 56.25 37.33 -4.33
C LYS A 94 55.54 36.71 -5.55
N GLN A 95 54.45 37.32 -5.99
CA GLN A 95 53.65 36.95 -7.17
C GLN A 95 53.68 38.03 -8.27
N LEU A 96 54.54 39.05 -8.15
CA LEU A 96 54.70 40.09 -9.16
C LEU A 96 55.50 39.56 -10.37
N SER A 97 54.78 39.06 -11.38
CA SER A 97 55.31 38.51 -12.64
C SER A 97 54.74 39.24 -13.86
N ALA A 98 55.37 39.08 -15.02
CA ALA A 98 54.89 39.67 -16.28
C ALA A 98 53.46 39.21 -16.61
N THR A 99 53.17 37.92 -16.47
CA THR A 99 51.84 37.33 -16.69
C THR A 99 50.77 37.94 -15.79
N ASN A 100 51.06 38.09 -14.49
CA ASN A 100 50.11 38.64 -13.53
C ASN A 100 49.87 40.14 -13.74
N VAL A 101 50.90 40.90 -14.14
CA VAL A 101 50.76 42.33 -14.48
C VAL A 101 49.88 42.51 -15.73
N VAL A 102 50.10 41.70 -16.78
CA VAL A 102 49.25 41.72 -17.98
C VAL A 102 47.80 41.36 -17.64
N LEU A 103 47.59 40.38 -16.76
CA LEU A 103 46.27 40.00 -16.27
C LEU A 103 45.57 41.15 -15.53
N LEU A 104 46.26 41.82 -14.61
CA LEU A 104 45.70 42.97 -13.88
C LEU A 104 45.42 44.18 -14.80
N GLU A 105 46.28 44.44 -15.80
CA GLU A 105 46.03 45.49 -16.79
C GLU A 105 44.76 45.19 -17.60
N LYS A 106 44.61 43.94 -18.07
CA LYS A 106 43.46 43.50 -18.87
C LYS A 106 42.14 43.59 -18.11
N TYR A 107 42.14 43.27 -16.81
CA TYR A 107 40.96 43.30 -15.94
C TYR A 107 41.06 44.37 -14.86
N LYS A 108 41.54 45.57 -15.23
CA LYS A 108 41.87 46.66 -14.28
C LYS A 108 40.74 47.09 -13.36
N GLU A 109 39.48 46.95 -13.80
CA GLU A 109 38.29 47.27 -13.00
C GLU A 109 38.06 46.29 -11.83
N PHE A 110 38.59 45.07 -11.92
CA PHE A 110 38.46 44.02 -10.91
C PHE A 110 39.82 43.60 -10.32
N ALA A 111 40.85 44.42 -10.50
CA ALA A 111 42.22 44.08 -10.17
C ALA A 111 42.45 43.77 -8.68
N GLU A 112 41.72 44.42 -7.77
CA GLU A 112 41.75 44.08 -6.34
C GLU A 112 41.33 42.62 -6.10
N ASN A 113 40.15 42.21 -6.61
CA ASN A 113 39.65 40.84 -6.48
C ASN A 113 40.58 39.82 -7.15
N LEU A 114 41.09 40.16 -8.34
CA LEU A 114 42.00 39.29 -9.09
C LEU A 114 43.34 39.11 -8.35
N SER A 115 43.89 40.16 -7.76
CA SER A 115 45.14 40.07 -6.99
C SER A 115 45.00 39.20 -5.74
N LEU A 116 43.83 39.23 -5.07
CA LEU A 116 43.51 38.34 -3.95
C LEU A 116 43.40 36.88 -4.39
N LEU A 117 42.79 36.61 -5.54
CA LEU A 117 42.75 35.24 -6.08
C LEU A 117 44.15 34.72 -6.42
N ILE A 118 44.99 35.54 -7.06
CA ILE A 118 46.39 35.17 -7.36
C ILE A 118 47.16 34.88 -6.07
N GLU A 119 46.95 35.67 -5.02
CA GLU A 119 47.51 35.40 -3.70
C GLU A 119 47.05 34.06 -3.13
N ILE A 120 45.75 33.75 -3.19
CA ILE A 120 45.21 32.45 -2.76
C ILE A 120 45.84 31.31 -3.56
N LEU A 121 46.04 31.46 -4.86
CA LEU A 121 46.64 30.45 -5.73
C LEU A 121 48.15 30.31 -5.58
N LYS A 122 48.81 31.14 -4.77
CA LYS A 122 50.26 31.10 -4.57
C LYS A 122 50.75 29.70 -4.21
N GLY A 123 51.71 29.20 -4.99
CA GLY A 123 52.30 27.87 -4.81
C GLY A 123 51.42 26.71 -5.28
N TYR A 124 50.30 26.99 -5.96
CA TYR A 124 49.37 25.99 -6.45
C TYR A 124 49.19 26.11 -7.98
N PRO A 125 49.84 25.24 -8.77
CA PRO A 125 49.73 25.31 -10.22
C PRO A 125 48.36 24.80 -10.69
N LEU A 126 47.69 25.58 -11.54
CA LEU A 126 46.48 25.17 -12.25
C LEU A 126 46.85 24.68 -13.65
N ASN A 127 46.17 23.64 -14.11
CA ASN A 127 46.28 23.13 -15.48
C ASN A 127 44.87 23.11 -16.12
N PRO A 128 44.58 23.93 -17.15
CA PRO A 128 45.44 24.98 -17.73
C PRO A 128 45.68 26.17 -16.76
N PRO A 129 46.67 27.05 -17.02
CA PRO A 129 46.94 28.26 -16.23
C PRO A 129 45.74 29.22 -16.12
N LEU A 130 45.67 29.99 -15.04
CA LEU A 130 44.57 30.94 -14.78
C LEU A 130 44.35 31.92 -15.94
N SER A 131 45.42 32.37 -16.60
CA SER A 131 45.36 33.30 -17.73
C SER A 131 44.42 32.85 -18.85
N ASP A 132 44.29 31.55 -19.02
CA ASP A 132 43.65 30.96 -20.20
C ASP A 132 42.13 30.93 -20.02
N PHE A 133 41.64 30.87 -18.78
CA PHE A 133 40.22 30.72 -18.47
C PHE A 133 39.67 31.79 -17.52
N ILE A 134 40.45 32.80 -17.16
CA ILE A 134 40.00 33.91 -16.30
C ILE A 134 38.75 34.63 -16.82
N HIS A 135 38.54 34.62 -18.14
CA HIS A 135 37.38 35.21 -18.80
C HIS A 135 36.06 34.46 -18.48
N GLU A 136 36.15 33.20 -18.02
CA GLU A 136 35.02 32.37 -17.59
C GLU A 136 34.63 32.63 -16.11
N ILE A 137 35.40 33.46 -15.38
CA ILE A 137 35.19 33.75 -13.96
C ILE A 137 34.50 35.12 -13.81
N PRO A 138 33.33 35.20 -13.13
CA PRO A 138 32.68 36.47 -12.86
C PRO A 138 33.41 37.24 -11.75
N LEU A 139 34.38 38.07 -12.15
CA LEU A 139 35.29 38.80 -11.25
C LEU A 139 34.60 39.79 -10.30
N SER A 140 33.38 40.24 -10.64
CA SER A 140 32.58 41.16 -9.82
C SER A 140 32.20 40.57 -8.45
N PHE A 141 31.87 39.28 -8.40
CA PHE A 141 31.42 38.59 -7.19
C PHE A 141 32.52 37.73 -6.54
N LEU A 142 33.75 37.83 -7.05
CA LEU A 142 34.83 36.93 -6.65
C LEU A 142 35.19 37.08 -5.17
N HIS A 143 35.13 38.31 -4.64
CA HIS A 143 35.50 38.60 -3.24
C HIS A 143 34.76 37.72 -2.22
N GLU A 144 33.44 37.56 -2.41
CA GLU A 144 32.58 36.77 -1.54
C GLU A 144 32.89 35.26 -1.60
N ARG A 145 33.59 34.81 -2.64
CA ARG A 145 33.90 33.41 -2.94
C ARG A 145 35.33 33.02 -2.58
N LEU A 146 36.20 34.01 -2.30
CA LEU A 146 37.62 33.78 -2.03
C LEU A 146 37.85 32.82 -0.87
N LYS A 147 37.08 32.94 0.21
CA LYS A 147 37.17 32.05 1.38
C LYS A 147 36.88 30.59 1.00
N ASP A 148 35.88 30.36 0.15
CA ASP A 148 35.49 29.04 -0.31
C ASP A 148 36.52 28.44 -1.29
N ILE A 149 37.11 29.27 -2.17
CA ILE A 149 38.24 28.87 -3.04
C ILE A 149 39.47 28.48 -2.20
N ALA A 150 39.77 29.24 -1.14
CA ALA A 150 40.86 28.90 -0.23
C ALA A 150 40.63 27.53 0.44
N SER A 151 39.39 27.23 0.83
CA SER A 151 39.05 25.91 1.42
C SER A 151 39.32 24.73 0.46
N LEU A 152 39.05 24.89 -0.84
CA LEU A 152 39.39 23.86 -1.84
C LEU A 152 40.90 23.65 -1.97
N LYS A 153 41.68 24.74 -1.88
CA LYS A 153 43.15 24.66 -1.92
C LYS A 153 43.68 23.90 -0.70
N GLU A 154 43.17 24.21 0.48
CA GLU A 154 43.54 23.53 1.73
C GLU A 154 43.23 22.04 1.67
N ALA A 155 42.07 21.66 1.11
CA ALA A 155 41.67 20.28 0.88
C ALA A 155 42.39 19.61 -0.32
N LYS A 156 43.26 20.31 -1.05
CA LYS A 156 43.99 19.82 -2.24
C LYS A 156 43.10 19.30 -3.38
N VAL A 157 41.91 19.89 -3.53
CA VAL A 157 40.92 19.54 -4.56
C VAL A 157 40.69 20.68 -5.57
N LEU A 158 41.50 21.74 -5.48
CA LEU A 158 41.40 22.88 -6.37
C LEU A 158 41.94 22.51 -7.77
N THR A 159 41.09 22.67 -8.78
CA THR A 159 41.38 22.46 -10.21
C THR A 159 40.72 23.58 -11.01
N LYS A 160 40.98 23.70 -12.33
CA LYS A 160 40.23 24.64 -13.19
C LYS A 160 38.72 24.47 -12.97
N GLN A 161 38.27 23.22 -12.98
CA GLN A 161 36.85 22.89 -12.93
C GLN A 161 36.21 23.21 -11.58
N THR A 162 36.84 22.84 -10.46
CA THR A 162 36.29 23.13 -9.12
C THR A 162 36.31 24.62 -8.81
N LEU A 163 37.31 25.35 -9.31
CA LEU A 163 37.35 26.80 -9.25
C LEU A 163 36.15 27.41 -10.02
N LEU A 164 35.91 26.98 -11.25
CA LEU A 164 34.80 27.47 -12.06
C LEU A 164 33.43 27.15 -11.45
N LEU A 165 33.26 25.99 -10.83
CA LEU A 165 32.02 25.63 -10.13
C LEU A 165 31.72 26.59 -8.97
N ILE A 166 32.72 26.91 -8.13
CA ILE A 166 32.53 27.89 -7.05
C ILE A 166 32.35 29.30 -7.62
N ALA A 167 33.18 29.67 -8.58
CA ALA A 167 33.17 30.99 -9.20
C ALA A 167 31.84 31.31 -9.90
N ASN A 168 31.08 30.31 -10.33
CA ASN A 168 29.77 30.50 -10.98
C ASN A 168 28.58 30.11 -10.09
N SER A 169 28.79 29.48 -8.94
CA SER A 169 27.70 29.05 -8.05
C SER A 169 26.97 30.22 -7.38
N PRO A 170 25.63 30.17 -7.25
CA PRO A 170 24.89 31.12 -6.40
C PRO A 170 25.06 30.84 -4.89
N ALA A 171 25.61 29.68 -4.50
CA ALA A 171 25.84 29.28 -3.11
C ALA A 171 27.26 28.70 -2.94
N PRO A 172 28.31 29.56 -2.98
CA PRO A 172 29.71 29.14 -3.07
C PRO A 172 30.18 28.29 -1.88
N CYS A 173 29.72 28.59 -0.67
CA CYS A 173 30.04 27.82 0.54
C CYS A 173 29.47 26.39 0.50
N ALA A 174 28.22 26.22 0.07
CA ALA A 174 27.63 24.89 -0.09
C ALA A 174 28.30 24.11 -1.21
N MET A 175 28.65 24.80 -2.32
CA MET A 175 29.40 24.21 -3.44
C MET A 175 30.78 23.70 -2.99
N ALA A 176 31.57 24.52 -2.29
CA ALA A 176 32.87 24.12 -1.75
C ALA A 176 32.78 22.87 -0.88
N LYS A 177 31.89 22.88 0.11
CA LYS A 177 31.71 21.74 1.02
C LYS A 177 31.27 20.47 0.28
N SER A 178 30.41 20.62 -0.73
CA SER A 178 29.97 19.48 -1.55
C SER A 178 31.10 18.91 -2.39
N ILE A 179 31.91 19.76 -3.03
CA ILE A 179 33.08 19.33 -3.81
C ILE A 179 34.06 18.57 -2.93
N ILE A 180 34.40 19.11 -1.74
CA ILE A 180 35.32 18.48 -0.81
C ILE A 180 34.81 17.08 -0.42
N LEU A 181 33.54 16.99 -0.01
CA LEU A 181 32.92 15.72 0.39
C LEU A 181 32.88 14.69 -0.75
N LEU A 182 32.56 15.12 -1.97
CA LEU A 182 32.53 14.23 -3.14
C LEU A 182 33.94 13.71 -3.48
N LYS A 183 34.96 14.56 -3.37
CA LYS A 183 36.35 14.16 -3.58
C LYS A 183 36.84 13.18 -2.52
N GLU A 184 36.50 13.40 -1.26
CA GLU A 184 36.76 12.43 -0.17
C GLU A 184 36.05 11.09 -0.43
N SER A 185 34.91 11.11 -1.11
CA SER A 185 34.14 9.92 -1.50
C SER A 185 34.62 9.25 -2.80
N GLY A 186 35.71 9.74 -3.42
CA GLY A 186 36.32 9.14 -4.62
C GLY A 186 35.65 9.50 -5.96
N ILE A 187 34.89 10.59 -6.01
CA ILE A 187 34.24 11.10 -7.23
C ILE A 187 35.24 11.80 -8.16
N THR A 188 35.15 11.55 -9.46
CA THR A 188 36.07 12.13 -10.46
C THR A 188 35.73 13.59 -10.73
N ASP A 189 36.67 14.33 -11.35
CA ASP A 189 36.42 15.73 -11.74
C ASP A 189 35.25 15.84 -12.73
N GLU A 190 35.14 14.94 -13.71
CA GLU A 190 34.06 14.94 -14.71
C GLU A 190 32.66 14.82 -14.07
N GLU A 191 32.52 13.95 -13.07
CA GLU A 191 31.28 13.71 -12.33
C GLU A 191 30.87 14.94 -11.48
N LEU A 192 31.79 15.85 -11.11
CA LEU A 192 31.45 17.06 -10.36
C LEU A 192 30.59 18.05 -11.15
N ASN A 193 30.58 17.97 -12.48
CA ASN A 193 29.73 18.83 -13.31
C ASN A 193 28.24 18.65 -13.01
N PHE A 194 27.82 17.51 -12.44
CA PHE A 194 26.42 17.32 -12.06
C PHE A 194 25.94 18.34 -11.02
N LEU A 195 26.84 18.87 -10.17
CA LEU A 195 26.49 19.88 -9.18
C LEU A 195 25.94 21.16 -9.80
N ALA A 196 26.33 21.49 -11.04
CA ALA A 196 25.88 22.70 -11.72
C ALA A 196 24.37 22.66 -12.06
N PHE A 197 23.76 21.47 -12.11
CA PHE A 197 22.34 21.31 -12.44
C PHE A 197 21.40 21.52 -11.24
N SER A 198 21.93 21.60 -10.02
CA SER A 198 21.10 21.67 -8.82
C SER A 198 20.83 23.12 -8.38
N PRO A 199 19.56 23.57 -8.36
CA PRO A 199 19.19 24.91 -7.89
C PRO A 199 19.26 25.04 -6.36
N LEU A 200 19.17 23.93 -5.60
CA LEU A 200 19.09 23.91 -4.14
C LEU A 200 20.36 23.34 -3.51
N LEU A 201 21.51 23.96 -3.79
CA LEU A 201 22.83 23.45 -3.39
C LEU A 201 23.00 23.22 -1.88
N SER A 202 22.40 24.04 -1.02
CA SER A 202 22.48 23.84 0.44
C SER A 202 21.77 22.55 0.88
N SER A 203 20.61 22.25 0.28
CA SER A 203 19.86 21.03 0.54
C SER A 203 20.57 19.82 -0.08
N LEU A 204 21.11 19.97 -1.29
CA LEU A 204 21.94 18.94 -1.93
C LEU A 204 23.14 18.58 -1.05
N HIS A 205 23.86 19.57 -0.53
CA HIS A 205 24.98 19.33 0.39
C HIS A 205 24.54 18.52 1.62
N SER A 206 23.36 18.82 2.16
CA SER A 206 22.80 18.09 3.30
C SER A 206 22.48 16.63 2.93
N VAL A 207 21.89 16.40 1.76
CA VAL A 207 21.64 15.06 1.22
C VAL A 207 22.96 14.27 1.10
N LEU A 208 23.96 14.86 0.44
CA LEU A 208 25.27 14.24 0.25
C LEU A 208 25.98 13.95 1.58
N SER A 209 25.87 14.85 2.55
CA SER A 209 26.44 14.68 3.89
C SER A 209 25.81 13.51 4.64
N ILE A 210 24.47 13.37 4.56
CA ILE A 210 23.77 12.24 5.17
C ILE A 210 24.18 10.94 4.48
N LEU A 211 24.20 10.89 3.14
CA LEU A 211 24.63 9.70 2.40
C LEU A 211 26.07 9.31 2.73
N ALA A 212 26.99 10.27 2.82
CA ALA A 212 28.38 10.03 3.21
C ALA A 212 28.49 9.46 4.63
N SER A 213 27.63 9.91 5.55
CA SER A 213 27.61 9.39 6.93
C SER A 213 27.08 7.96 7.04
N ILE A 214 26.20 7.55 6.12
CA ILE A 214 25.63 6.20 6.08
C ILE A 214 26.57 5.27 5.32
N ASN A 215 26.84 5.57 4.05
CA ASN A 215 27.75 4.83 3.18
C ASN A 215 28.16 5.69 1.97
N PRO A 216 29.41 6.19 1.92
CA PRO A 216 29.90 7.02 0.81
C PRO A 216 29.76 6.38 -0.59
N LYS A 217 29.74 5.04 -0.67
CA LYS A 217 29.58 4.33 -1.95
C LYS A 217 28.22 4.56 -2.61
N LEU A 218 27.19 4.92 -1.84
CA LEU A 218 25.85 5.22 -2.35
C LEU A 218 25.81 6.51 -3.18
N ILE A 219 26.79 7.40 -3.00
CA ILE A 219 26.82 8.68 -3.69
C ILE A 219 27.09 8.48 -5.18
N ARG A 220 28.13 7.69 -5.53
CA ARG A 220 28.61 7.60 -6.91
C ARG A 220 27.55 7.09 -7.89
N GLY A 221 26.82 6.04 -7.52
CA GLY A 221 25.77 5.47 -8.37
C GLY A 221 24.56 6.38 -8.55
N ASN A 222 24.31 7.29 -7.60
CA ASN A 222 23.10 8.12 -7.56
C ASN A 222 23.35 9.61 -7.83
N LEU A 223 24.61 10.05 -7.95
CA LEU A 223 24.97 11.48 -7.97
C LEU A 223 24.23 12.26 -9.06
N SER A 224 24.23 11.74 -10.29
CA SER A 224 23.53 12.39 -11.41
C SER A 224 22.03 12.52 -11.14
N ALA A 225 21.38 11.46 -10.67
CA ALA A 225 19.95 11.46 -10.37
C ALA A 225 19.60 12.43 -9.23
N ILE A 226 20.39 12.44 -8.15
CA ILE A 226 20.20 13.34 -6.99
C ILE A 226 20.35 14.80 -7.42
N CYS A 227 21.37 15.14 -8.21
CA CYS A 227 21.60 16.50 -8.68
C CYS A 227 20.48 17.01 -9.60
N ASN A 228 19.80 16.11 -10.31
CA ASN A 228 18.71 16.42 -11.24
C ASN A 228 17.32 16.53 -10.58
N LEU A 229 17.19 16.34 -9.27
CA LEU A 229 15.90 16.39 -8.56
C LEU A 229 15.24 17.78 -8.51
N SER A 230 16.00 18.86 -8.73
CA SER A 230 15.49 20.23 -8.67
C SER A 230 14.78 20.55 -7.34
N GLN A 231 13.46 20.77 -7.33
CA GLN A 231 12.69 21.04 -6.11
C GLN A 231 12.48 19.80 -5.24
N ASP A 232 12.42 18.61 -5.87
CA ASP A 232 12.20 17.34 -5.18
C ASP A 232 13.40 16.96 -4.29
N THR A 233 14.51 17.71 -4.35
CA THR A 233 15.64 17.58 -3.42
C THR A 233 15.21 17.77 -1.96
N LEU A 234 14.25 18.65 -1.68
CA LEU A 234 13.74 18.84 -0.31
C LEU A 234 12.96 17.61 0.16
N ASP A 235 12.16 17.05 -0.73
CA ASP A 235 11.32 15.89 -0.41
C ASP A 235 12.17 14.64 -0.19
N PHE A 236 13.19 14.46 -1.03
CA PHE A 236 14.20 13.41 -0.84
C PHE A 236 14.99 13.60 0.45
N LEU A 237 15.35 14.84 0.80
CA LEU A 237 16.06 15.14 2.04
C LEU A 237 15.23 14.77 3.28
N ASP A 238 13.92 15.01 3.27
CA ASP A 238 13.03 14.65 4.38
C ASP A 238 12.95 13.13 4.59
N ILE A 239 12.78 12.38 3.49
CA ILE A 239 12.81 10.90 3.52
C ILE A 239 14.17 10.41 4.03
N LEU A 240 15.25 10.95 3.50
CA LEU A 240 16.61 10.51 3.82
C LEU A 240 16.98 10.79 5.29
N LYS A 241 16.51 11.90 5.87
CA LYS A 241 16.71 12.19 7.30
C LYS A 241 16.07 11.11 8.18
N GLU A 242 14.84 10.70 7.88
CA GLU A 242 14.19 9.63 8.64
C GLU A 242 14.91 8.28 8.48
N LEU A 243 15.34 7.94 7.26
CA LEU A 243 16.13 6.73 7.01
C LEU A 243 17.49 6.75 7.74
N ALA A 244 18.15 7.91 7.81
CA ALA A 244 19.40 8.05 8.53
C ALA A 244 19.25 7.81 10.04
N HIS A 245 18.11 8.18 10.63
CA HIS A 245 17.83 7.92 12.03
C HIS A 245 17.67 6.43 12.36
N ALA A 246 17.23 5.64 11.40
CA ALA A 246 17.04 4.21 11.58
C ALA A 246 18.38 3.42 11.64
N LYS A 247 19.53 4.07 11.37
CA LYS A 247 20.89 3.47 11.34
C LYS A 247 21.00 2.24 10.41
N GLU A 248 20.16 2.18 9.40
CA GLU A 248 20.00 1.01 8.53
C GLU A 248 21.13 0.90 7.51
N ALA A 249 21.39 -0.33 7.07
CA ALA A 249 22.25 -0.58 5.90
C ALA A 249 21.49 -0.21 4.61
N LEU A 250 21.36 1.09 4.33
CA LEU A 250 20.83 1.55 3.05
C LEU A 250 21.68 0.98 1.91
N THR A 251 21.01 0.36 0.94
CA THR A 251 21.62 -0.21 -0.25
C THR A 251 21.43 0.73 -1.43
N GLN A 252 22.15 0.44 -2.52
CA GLN A 252 22.02 1.18 -3.77
C GLN A 252 20.58 1.13 -4.30
N SER A 253 19.91 -0.03 -4.24
CA SER A 253 18.53 -0.18 -4.70
C SER A 253 17.53 0.63 -3.89
N HIS A 254 17.71 0.74 -2.57
CA HIS A 254 16.84 1.59 -1.73
C HIS A 254 16.88 3.05 -2.18
N ILE A 255 18.08 3.59 -2.44
CA ILE A 255 18.23 4.98 -2.89
C ILE A 255 17.63 5.17 -4.28
N GLU A 256 17.91 4.27 -5.23
CA GLU A 256 17.36 4.34 -6.59
C GLU A 256 15.83 4.36 -6.59
N ILE A 257 15.21 3.56 -5.73
CA ILE A 257 13.76 3.53 -5.58
C ILE A 257 13.25 4.84 -4.96
N CYS A 258 13.88 5.34 -3.89
CA CYS A 258 13.49 6.60 -3.24
C CYS A 258 13.53 7.82 -4.18
N LEU A 259 14.40 7.80 -5.19
CA LEU A 259 14.50 8.85 -6.22
C LEU A 259 13.35 8.83 -7.22
N ASN A 260 12.45 7.85 -7.16
CA ASN A 260 11.27 7.80 -8.00
C ASN A 260 10.29 8.93 -7.65
N SER A 261 9.86 9.69 -8.66
CA SER A 261 8.92 10.82 -8.49
C SER A 261 7.61 10.46 -7.75
N LYS A 262 7.11 9.22 -7.85
CA LYS A 262 5.93 8.79 -7.09
C LYS A 262 6.19 8.75 -5.58
N ILE A 263 7.39 8.37 -5.18
CA ILE A 263 7.79 8.29 -3.78
C ILE A 263 8.01 9.68 -3.20
N LEU A 264 8.72 10.53 -3.95
CA LEU A 264 8.94 11.93 -3.56
C LEU A 264 7.61 12.69 -3.38
N LYS A 265 6.64 12.47 -4.28
CA LYS A 265 5.28 13.02 -4.12
C LYS A 265 4.51 12.48 -2.92
N ALA A 266 4.88 11.30 -2.41
CA ALA A 266 4.27 10.66 -1.25
C ALA A 266 5.10 10.84 0.03
N LYS A 267 6.04 11.80 0.06
CA LYS A 267 7.02 11.97 1.15
C LYS A 267 6.39 11.95 2.54
N ASP A 268 5.30 12.70 2.74
CA ASP A 268 4.71 12.90 4.06
C ASP A 268 4.20 11.57 4.61
N ARG A 269 3.70 10.72 3.71
CA ARG A 269 3.20 9.39 4.06
C ARG A 269 4.33 8.42 4.35
N VAL A 270 5.38 8.43 3.53
CA VAL A 270 6.57 7.58 3.75
C VAL A 270 7.24 7.95 5.07
N VAL A 271 7.50 9.24 5.30
CA VAL A 271 8.04 9.79 6.54
C VAL A 271 7.18 9.41 7.74
N SER A 272 5.86 9.57 7.65
CA SER A 272 4.93 9.18 8.72
C SER A 272 5.00 7.69 9.06
N ILE A 273 5.11 6.80 8.06
CA ILE A 273 5.21 5.35 8.29
C ILE A 273 6.54 5.00 8.94
N LEU A 274 7.65 5.53 8.42
CA LEU A 274 8.99 5.30 8.98
C LEU A 274 9.10 5.82 10.43
N LEU A 275 8.51 6.98 10.70
CA LEU A 275 8.43 7.54 12.05
C LEU A 275 7.63 6.63 12.98
N SER A 276 6.53 6.06 12.51
CA SER A 276 5.76 5.08 13.28
C SER A 276 6.49 3.77 13.52
N PHE A 277 7.31 3.29 12.57
CA PHE A 277 8.20 2.15 12.78
C PHE A 277 9.21 2.45 13.89
N ARG A 278 9.87 3.62 13.82
CA ARG A 278 10.82 4.06 14.85
C ARG A 278 10.19 4.18 16.23
N GLU A 279 9.05 4.87 16.33
CA GLU A 279 8.35 5.08 17.61
C GLU A 279 7.85 3.77 18.24
N ALA A 280 7.48 2.79 17.41
CA ALA A 280 7.05 1.48 17.87
C ALA A 280 8.22 0.49 18.09
N GLY A 281 9.45 0.85 17.70
CA GLY A 281 10.62 -0.03 17.77
C GLY A 281 10.59 -1.19 16.76
N TRP A 282 9.87 -1.02 15.64
CA TRP A 282 9.81 -2.01 14.56
C TRP A 282 10.97 -1.86 13.60
N ASN A 283 11.42 -2.96 13.03
CA ASN A 283 12.56 -2.96 12.10
C ASN A 283 12.14 -2.38 10.75
N SER A 284 12.56 -1.15 10.47
CA SER A 284 12.27 -0.48 9.22
C SER A 284 13.10 -1.03 8.04
N GLU A 285 14.28 -1.62 8.27
CA GLU A 285 15.17 -2.15 7.21
C GLU A 285 14.52 -3.31 6.45
N ILE A 286 13.94 -4.27 7.19
CA ILE A 286 13.30 -5.45 6.60
C ILE A 286 12.09 -5.05 5.73
N ASN A 287 11.37 -4.02 6.16
CA ASN A 287 10.12 -3.59 5.54
C ASN A 287 10.30 -2.43 4.54
N LEU A 288 11.52 -1.86 4.42
CA LEU A 288 11.76 -0.65 3.65
C LEU A 288 11.45 -0.87 2.17
N LEU A 289 11.96 -1.96 1.60
CA LEU A 289 11.73 -2.27 0.19
C LEU A 289 10.24 -2.43 -0.12
N GLU A 290 9.52 -3.19 0.71
CA GLU A 290 8.09 -3.44 0.58
C GLU A 290 7.27 -2.16 0.74
N LEU A 291 7.65 -1.28 1.69
CA LEU A 291 7.07 0.04 1.86
C LEU A 291 7.23 0.89 0.59
N LEU A 292 8.45 0.99 0.06
CA LEU A 292 8.73 1.81 -1.11
C LEU A 292 8.01 1.27 -2.35
N GLU A 293 7.99 -0.05 -2.55
CA GLU A 293 7.23 -0.69 -3.64
C GLU A 293 5.72 -0.43 -3.50
N SER A 294 5.18 -0.45 -2.29
CA SER A 294 3.76 -0.19 -2.05
C SER A 294 3.35 1.23 -2.47
N VAL A 295 4.27 2.21 -2.41
CA VAL A 295 4.00 3.56 -2.91
C VAL A 295 3.89 3.55 -4.43
N ILE A 296 4.78 2.83 -5.12
CA ILE A 296 4.76 2.69 -6.59
C ILE A 296 3.46 2.04 -7.06
N LYS A 297 2.96 1.05 -6.30
CA LYS A 297 1.68 0.34 -6.49
C LYS A 297 0.45 1.12 -6.00
N ASN A 298 0.63 2.29 -5.39
CA ASN A 298 -0.43 3.15 -4.83
C ASN A 298 -1.21 2.52 -3.65
N GLU A 299 -0.54 1.70 -2.84
CA GLU A 299 -1.11 0.97 -1.68
C GLU A 299 -0.73 1.60 -0.33
N HIS A 300 0.27 2.48 -0.33
CA HIS A 300 0.81 3.20 0.84
C HIS A 300 -0.23 3.91 1.72
N LEU A 301 -1.38 4.32 1.18
CA LEU A 301 -2.47 4.89 1.98
C LEU A 301 -3.05 3.86 2.96
N LYS A 302 -3.39 2.66 2.45
CA LYS A 302 -3.95 1.55 3.25
C LYS A 302 -2.93 1.06 4.27
N ILE A 303 -1.68 0.91 3.84
CA ILE A 303 -0.57 0.51 4.72
C ILE A 303 -0.37 1.53 5.84
N GLY A 304 -0.32 2.83 5.52
CA GLY A 304 -0.16 3.85 6.56
C GLY A 304 -1.32 3.90 7.55
N LEU A 305 -2.57 3.63 7.12
CA LEU A 305 -3.71 3.55 8.05
C LEU A 305 -3.57 2.36 8.99
N ALA A 306 -3.14 1.21 8.46
CA ALA A 306 -2.89 0.02 9.26
C ALA A 306 -1.73 0.20 10.23
N VAL A 307 -0.60 0.75 9.79
CA VAL A 307 0.58 1.00 10.63
C VAL A 307 0.23 1.88 11.83
N GLU A 308 -0.48 2.99 11.61
CA GLU A 308 -0.92 3.87 12.71
C GLU A 308 -1.87 3.19 13.69
N ALA A 309 -2.75 2.30 13.21
CA ALA A 309 -3.65 1.56 14.07
C ALA A 309 -2.92 0.45 14.85
N LEU A 310 -2.04 -0.31 14.19
CA LEU A 310 -1.25 -1.39 14.79
C LEU A 310 -0.28 -0.85 15.85
N LYS A 311 0.26 0.35 15.65
CA LYS A 311 1.14 1.03 16.62
C LYS A 311 0.46 1.21 17.98
N LYS A 312 -0.85 1.48 17.99
CA LYS A 312 -1.65 1.60 19.23
C LYS A 312 -1.77 0.28 20.00
N CYS A 313 -1.59 -0.85 19.33
CA CYS A 313 -1.67 -2.18 19.92
C CYS A 313 -0.40 -2.60 20.67
N LYS A 314 0.67 -1.77 20.69
CA LYS A 314 1.95 -2.01 21.40
C LYS A 314 2.55 -3.40 21.11
N LEU A 315 2.63 -3.74 19.83
CA LEU A 315 3.11 -5.03 19.37
C LEU A 315 4.60 -5.21 19.63
N GLN A 316 5.00 -6.43 20.02
CA GLN A 316 6.42 -6.82 20.02
C GLN A 316 6.95 -6.85 18.58
N PRO A 317 8.26 -6.59 18.36
CA PRO A 317 8.84 -6.52 17.01
C PRO A 317 8.59 -7.78 16.15
N GLU A 318 8.63 -8.96 16.77
CA GLU A 318 8.44 -10.25 16.08
C GLU A 318 7.00 -10.40 15.57
N HIS A 319 6.02 -10.09 16.42
CA HIS A 319 4.61 -10.06 16.05
C HIS A 319 4.33 -9.01 14.97
N ALA A 320 4.91 -7.82 15.11
CA ALA A 320 4.77 -6.75 14.14
C ALA A 320 5.28 -7.19 12.76
N GLN A 321 6.42 -7.88 12.68
CA GLN A 321 6.97 -8.35 11.42
C GLN A 321 6.07 -9.36 10.70
N LEU A 322 5.45 -10.28 11.44
CA LEU A 322 4.48 -11.24 10.86
C LEU A 322 3.24 -10.52 10.29
N ILE A 323 2.75 -9.50 11.00
CA ILE A 323 1.59 -8.72 10.57
C ILE A 323 1.94 -7.83 9.38
N LEU A 324 3.10 -7.14 9.41
CA LEU A 324 3.55 -6.24 8.35
C LEU A 324 3.81 -7.00 7.05
N SER A 325 4.50 -8.14 7.09
CA SER A 325 4.71 -8.98 5.90
C SER A 325 3.39 -9.41 5.25
N THR A 326 2.40 -9.81 6.06
CA THR A 326 1.05 -10.13 5.56
C THR A 326 0.35 -8.88 4.98
N LEU A 327 0.48 -7.74 5.65
CA LEU A 327 -0.11 -6.46 5.23
C LEU A 327 0.46 -5.98 3.88
N PHE A 328 1.77 -6.11 3.64
CA PHE A 328 2.40 -5.74 2.37
C PHE A 328 2.00 -6.69 1.23
N GLN A 329 1.74 -7.97 1.53
CA GLN A 329 1.26 -8.93 0.53
C GLN A 329 -0.22 -8.76 0.19
N SER A 330 -1.05 -8.33 1.14
CA SER A 330 -2.51 -8.21 1.00
C SER A 330 -3.07 -6.90 1.56
N PRO A 331 -2.64 -5.73 1.06
CA PRO A 331 -3.02 -4.43 1.61
C PRO A 331 -4.50 -4.09 1.46
N GLN A 332 -5.23 -4.76 0.55
CA GLN A 332 -6.67 -4.62 0.40
C GLN A 332 -7.46 -5.09 1.63
N PHE A 333 -6.91 -5.99 2.44
CA PHE A 333 -7.55 -6.55 3.64
C PHE A 333 -7.05 -5.91 4.93
N TYR A 334 -6.41 -4.73 4.85
CA TYR A 334 -5.80 -4.05 5.99
C TYR A 334 -6.76 -3.84 7.18
N SER A 335 -8.04 -3.52 6.92
CA SER A 335 -9.02 -3.26 7.98
C SER A 335 -9.32 -4.53 8.78
N SER A 336 -9.56 -5.65 8.09
CA SER A 336 -9.81 -6.96 8.73
C SER A 336 -8.60 -7.40 9.56
N LEU A 337 -7.39 -7.23 9.04
CA LEU A 337 -6.17 -7.59 9.75
C LEU A 337 -5.93 -6.72 11.00
N VAL A 338 -6.12 -5.41 10.89
CA VAL A 338 -5.98 -4.46 12.01
C VAL A 338 -7.01 -4.76 13.10
N GLU A 339 -8.28 -4.96 12.73
CA GLU A 339 -9.34 -5.34 13.67
C GLU A 339 -9.02 -6.65 14.37
N ALA A 340 -8.52 -7.65 13.65
CA ALA A 340 -8.12 -8.93 14.22
C ALA A 340 -7.04 -8.76 15.29
N VAL A 341 -5.99 -7.99 14.99
CA VAL A 341 -4.90 -7.72 15.93
C VAL A 341 -5.39 -6.93 17.14
N ALA A 342 -6.28 -5.96 16.94
CA ALA A 342 -6.93 -5.22 18.03
C ALA A 342 -7.72 -6.15 18.95
N ILE A 343 -8.57 -7.04 18.39
CA ILE A 343 -9.33 -8.04 19.15
C ILE A 343 -8.39 -8.93 19.96
N LEU A 344 -7.32 -9.45 19.35
CA LEU A 344 -6.36 -10.29 20.06
C LEU A 344 -5.62 -9.52 21.16
N SER A 345 -5.20 -8.28 20.91
CA SER A 345 -4.47 -7.45 21.88
C SER A 345 -5.35 -7.06 23.08
N GLU A 346 -6.55 -6.54 22.84
CA GLU A 346 -7.50 -6.11 23.87
C GLU A 346 -7.91 -7.26 24.81
N ASN A 347 -7.99 -8.48 24.28
CA ASN A 347 -8.38 -9.67 25.03
C ASN A 347 -7.17 -10.44 25.60
N LYS A 348 -5.93 -9.92 25.48
CA LYS A 348 -4.69 -10.58 25.93
C LYS A 348 -4.47 -11.96 25.30
N LEU A 349 -4.82 -12.10 24.02
CA LEU A 349 -4.71 -13.32 23.21
C LEU A 349 -3.63 -13.20 22.13
N LEU A 350 -2.82 -12.15 22.17
CA LEU A 350 -1.75 -11.96 21.20
C LEU A 350 -0.60 -12.95 21.47
N SER A 351 -0.46 -13.95 20.61
CA SER A 351 0.63 -14.93 20.61
C SER A 351 0.97 -15.32 19.18
N ASP A 352 2.19 -15.84 18.95
CA ASP A 352 2.63 -16.35 17.65
C ASP A 352 1.62 -17.35 17.07
N GLU A 353 1.14 -18.30 17.87
CA GLU A 353 0.16 -19.31 17.43
C GLU A 353 -1.14 -18.65 16.92
N ASN A 354 -1.71 -17.72 17.69
CA ASN A 354 -2.98 -17.09 17.31
C ASN A 354 -2.81 -16.17 16.10
N LEU A 355 -1.69 -15.45 16.02
CA LEU A 355 -1.35 -14.63 14.86
C LEU A 355 -1.19 -15.48 13.61
N MET A 356 -0.43 -16.58 13.68
CA MET A 356 -0.25 -17.50 12.55
C MET A 356 -1.56 -18.10 12.05
N ILE A 357 -2.56 -18.28 12.92
CA ILE A 357 -3.90 -18.73 12.52
C ILE A 357 -4.68 -17.60 11.84
N VAL A 358 -4.65 -16.39 12.41
CA VAL A 358 -5.40 -15.22 11.91
C VAL A 358 -4.88 -14.73 10.56
N ILE A 359 -3.57 -14.73 10.34
CA ILE A 359 -2.96 -14.19 9.11
C ILE A 359 -3.04 -15.13 7.90
N ARG A 360 -3.47 -16.40 8.07
CA ARG A 360 -3.61 -17.36 6.96
C ARG A 360 -4.55 -16.87 5.88
N GLU A 361 -5.66 -16.25 6.29
CA GLU A 361 -6.71 -15.76 5.39
C GLU A 361 -7.05 -14.31 5.76
N PRO A 362 -6.23 -13.32 5.33
CA PRO A 362 -6.30 -11.94 5.79
C PRO A 362 -7.68 -11.28 5.60
N GLN A 363 -8.44 -11.71 4.58
CA GLN A 363 -9.79 -11.22 4.32
C GLN A 363 -10.73 -11.42 5.52
N TYR A 364 -10.60 -12.55 6.22
CA TYR A 364 -11.48 -12.94 7.33
C TYR A 364 -10.77 -12.95 8.69
N ALA A 365 -9.60 -12.32 8.77
CA ALA A 365 -8.77 -12.26 9.97
C ALA A 365 -9.57 -11.83 11.22
N ASN A 366 -10.43 -10.81 11.10
CA ASN A 366 -11.26 -10.33 12.21
C ASN A 366 -12.27 -11.38 12.71
N ARG A 367 -12.89 -12.14 11.80
CA ARG A 367 -13.82 -13.23 12.14
C ARG A 367 -13.10 -14.36 12.85
N VAL A 368 -11.89 -14.71 12.40
CA VAL A 368 -11.05 -15.72 13.04
C VAL A 368 -10.62 -15.27 14.43
N ALA A 369 -10.19 -14.01 14.60
CA ALA A 369 -9.82 -13.47 15.91
C ALA A 369 -10.99 -13.45 16.90
N GLU A 370 -12.18 -13.03 16.47
CA GLU A 370 -13.38 -13.09 17.32
C GLU A 370 -13.74 -14.53 17.68
N GLY A 371 -13.58 -15.47 16.75
CA GLY A 371 -13.71 -16.90 17.02
C GLY A 371 -12.75 -17.39 18.10
N ILE A 372 -11.45 -17.05 18.02
CA ILE A 372 -10.44 -17.39 19.04
C ILE A 372 -10.84 -16.82 20.41
N LYS A 373 -11.30 -15.57 20.46
CA LYS A 373 -11.80 -14.95 21.70
C LYS A 373 -12.98 -15.71 22.30
N ILE A 374 -13.94 -16.14 21.47
CA ILE A 374 -15.07 -16.94 21.92
C ILE A 374 -14.60 -18.31 22.45
N LEU A 375 -13.68 -18.99 21.74
CA LEU A 375 -13.11 -20.26 22.18
C LEU A 375 -12.37 -20.13 23.52
N LYS A 376 -11.63 -19.05 23.73
CA LYS A 376 -10.97 -18.78 25.01
C LYS A 376 -11.97 -18.61 26.15
N ALA A 377 -13.05 -17.85 25.91
CA ALA A 377 -14.08 -17.60 26.92
C ALA A 377 -14.82 -18.86 27.38
N ILE A 378 -14.74 -19.95 26.60
CA ILE A 378 -15.39 -21.24 26.91
C ILE A 378 -14.38 -22.36 27.19
N SER A 379 -13.11 -22.04 27.41
CA SER A 379 -12.03 -23.01 27.68
C SER A 379 -11.82 -24.07 26.59
N LEU A 380 -12.03 -23.71 25.32
CA LEU A 380 -11.75 -24.54 24.14
C LEU A 380 -10.62 -23.98 23.27
N ASP A 381 -9.71 -23.18 23.84
CA ASP A 381 -8.60 -22.56 23.12
C ASP A 381 -7.43 -23.50 22.80
N SER A 382 -7.69 -24.81 22.66
CA SER A 382 -6.69 -25.74 22.15
C SER A 382 -6.39 -25.44 20.68
N ILE A 383 -5.14 -25.71 20.27
CA ILE A 383 -4.69 -25.50 18.90
C ILE A 383 -5.55 -26.29 17.88
N GLU A 384 -6.04 -27.47 18.26
CA GLU A 384 -6.91 -28.29 17.43
C GLU A 384 -8.24 -27.58 17.12
N ASN A 385 -8.88 -26.97 18.12
CA ASN A 385 -10.17 -26.30 17.95
C ASN A 385 -10.03 -25.00 17.16
N LYS A 386 -8.96 -24.23 17.43
CA LYS A 386 -8.65 -23.04 16.63
C LYS A 386 -8.38 -23.40 15.17
N ASN A 387 -7.59 -24.45 14.93
CA ASN A 387 -7.33 -24.93 13.57
C ASN A 387 -8.59 -25.42 12.88
N ALA A 388 -9.44 -26.20 13.57
CA ALA A 388 -10.71 -26.70 13.03
C ALA A 388 -11.62 -25.54 12.59
N MET A 389 -11.78 -24.52 13.44
CA MET A 389 -12.52 -23.31 13.12
C MET A 389 -11.89 -22.53 11.94
N SER A 390 -10.56 -22.44 11.89
CA SER A 390 -9.85 -21.71 10.82
C SER A 390 -9.97 -22.34 9.43
N ARG A 391 -10.45 -23.59 9.32
CA ARG A 391 -10.75 -24.23 8.02
C ARG A 391 -11.92 -23.53 7.29
N VAL A 392 -12.76 -22.80 8.02
CA VAL A 392 -13.95 -22.11 7.53
C VAL A 392 -13.92 -20.63 7.98
N PRO A 393 -12.94 -19.86 7.50
CA PRO A 393 -12.55 -18.58 8.09
C PRO A 393 -13.68 -17.53 8.06
N GLU A 394 -14.50 -17.50 7.01
CA GLU A 394 -15.67 -16.61 6.88
C GLU A 394 -16.69 -16.82 8.02
N HIS A 395 -16.86 -18.06 8.48
CA HIS A 395 -17.84 -18.44 9.48
C HIS A 395 -17.22 -18.73 10.86
N ALA A 396 -15.93 -18.42 11.05
CA ALA A 396 -15.17 -18.80 12.25
C ALA A 396 -15.85 -18.39 13.57
N ALA A 397 -16.31 -17.13 13.67
CA ALA A 397 -17.01 -16.64 14.86
C ALA A 397 -18.32 -17.41 15.13
N SER A 398 -19.11 -17.68 14.08
CA SER A 398 -20.37 -18.42 14.18
C SER A 398 -20.14 -19.89 14.58
N VAL A 399 -19.11 -20.53 14.06
CA VAL A 399 -18.68 -21.87 14.45
C VAL A 399 -18.23 -21.90 15.92
N ALA A 400 -17.48 -20.90 16.38
CA ALA A 400 -17.10 -20.81 17.80
C ALA A 400 -18.32 -20.61 18.72
N LEU A 401 -19.33 -19.84 18.29
CA LEU A 401 -20.61 -19.72 19.01
C LEU A 401 -21.35 -21.06 19.06
N LEU A 402 -21.32 -21.84 17.98
CA LEU A 402 -21.90 -23.18 17.95
C LEU A 402 -21.19 -24.11 18.94
N PHE A 403 -19.85 -24.11 18.98
CA PHE A 403 -19.08 -24.89 19.96
C PHE A 403 -19.44 -24.51 21.40
N LYS A 404 -19.60 -23.21 21.67
CA LYS A 404 -20.10 -22.73 22.97
C LYS A 404 -21.44 -23.33 23.36
N GLN A 405 -22.38 -23.46 22.42
CA GLN A 405 -23.67 -24.09 22.69
C GLN A 405 -23.55 -25.61 22.87
N LEU A 406 -22.69 -26.29 22.09
CA LEU A 406 -22.41 -27.71 22.27
C LEU A 406 -21.82 -28.03 23.65
N ILE A 407 -20.93 -27.18 24.19
CA ILE A 407 -20.43 -27.34 25.56
C ILE A 407 -21.56 -27.18 26.57
N LYS A 408 -22.40 -26.15 26.43
CA LYS A 408 -23.53 -25.94 27.32
C LYS A 408 -24.50 -27.11 27.29
N ALA A 409 -24.67 -27.74 26.13
CA ALA A 409 -25.46 -28.96 25.97
C ALA A 409 -24.73 -30.23 26.45
N LYS A 410 -23.46 -30.14 26.91
CA LYS A 410 -22.59 -31.26 27.29
C LYS A 410 -22.40 -32.31 26.17
N GLN A 411 -22.50 -31.87 24.91
CA GLN A 411 -22.39 -32.71 23.71
C GLN A 411 -21.24 -32.29 22.78
N TYR A 412 -20.33 -31.45 23.27
CA TYR A 412 -19.10 -31.12 22.56
C TYR A 412 -18.16 -32.33 22.54
N SER A 413 -17.86 -32.86 21.35
CA SER A 413 -16.96 -33.98 21.10
C SER A 413 -16.20 -33.75 19.79
N PRO A 414 -15.11 -34.50 19.50
CA PRO A 414 -14.47 -34.44 18.19
C PRO A 414 -15.44 -34.73 17.03
N ILE A 415 -16.43 -35.61 17.24
CA ILE A 415 -17.43 -35.96 16.23
C ILE A 415 -18.38 -34.78 15.97
N THR A 416 -18.98 -34.21 17.02
CA THR A 416 -19.88 -33.05 16.86
C THR A 416 -19.15 -31.81 16.34
N ARG A 417 -17.86 -31.67 16.66
CA ARG A 417 -16.99 -30.64 16.07
C ARG A 417 -16.87 -30.80 14.56
N GLU A 418 -16.54 -31.98 14.05
CA GLU A 418 -16.40 -32.18 12.59
C GLU A 418 -17.76 -32.08 11.89
N LEU A 419 -18.84 -32.59 12.48
CA LEU A 419 -20.19 -32.44 11.95
C LEU A 419 -20.60 -30.97 11.81
N ALA A 420 -20.32 -30.14 12.81
CA ALA A 420 -20.57 -28.71 12.76
C ALA A 420 -19.83 -27.98 11.63
N LEU A 421 -18.70 -28.54 11.16
CA LEU A 421 -17.91 -27.98 10.06
C LEU A 421 -18.41 -28.40 8.67
N THR A 422 -19.33 -29.36 8.57
CA THR A 422 -19.90 -29.79 7.28
C THR A 422 -20.80 -28.74 6.64
N GLN A 423 -21.47 -27.92 7.46
CA GLN A 423 -22.38 -26.84 7.03
C GLN A 423 -22.09 -25.53 7.78
N PRO A 424 -20.91 -24.92 7.55
CA PRO A 424 -20.46 -23.79 8.36
C PRO A 424 -21.33 -22.53 8.19
N HIS A 425 -21.99 -22.38 7.04
CA HIS A 425 -22.95 -21.29 6.78
C HIS A 425 -24.18 -21.35 7.69
N ASN A 426 -24.54 -22.54 8.18
CA ASN A 426 -25.65 -22.73 9.12
C ASN A 426 -25.21 -22.64 10.59
N ALA A 427 -23.93 -22.38 10.90
CA ALA A 427 -23.43 -22.48 12.27
C ALA A 427 -24.15 -21.55 13.26
N GLU A 428 -24.55 -20.35 12.84
CA GLU A 428 -25.33 -19.43 13.67
C GLU A 428 -26.75 -19.94 13.92
N ILE A 429 -27.40 -20.48 12.89
CA ILE A 429 -28.74 -21.08 12.99
C ILE A 429 -28.68 -22.32 13.89
N ALA A 430 -27.69 -23.19 13.69
CA ALA A 430 -27.44 -24.34 14.55
C ALA A 430 -27.26 -23.91 16.01
N ALA A 431 -26.43 -22.88 16.28
CA ALA A 431 -26.25 -22.36 17.62
C ALA A 431 -27.57 -21.83 18.22
N ARG A 432 -28.43 -21.21 17.39
CA ARG A 432 -29.77 -20.76 17.79
C ARG A 432 -30.66 -21.94 18.16
N ILE A 433 -30.71 -22.99 17.33
CA ILE A 433 -31.47 -24.23 17.59
C ILE A 433 -31.03 -24.86 18.91
N LEU A 434 -29.72 -25.04 19.12
CA LEU A 434 -29.20 -25.64 20.35
C LEU A 434 -29.58 -24.82 21.60
N ARG A 435 -29.54 -23.49 21.49
CA ARG A 435 -29.97 -22.58 22.56
C ARG A 435 -31.48 -22.68 22.80
N PHE A 436 -32.27 -22.75 21.73
CA PHE A 436 -33.72 -22.79 21.77
C PHE A 436 -34.25 -24.06 22.43
N LEU A 437 -33.70 -25.20 22.06
CA LEU A 437 -34.03 -26.51 22.61
C LEU A 437 -33.59 -26.68 24.08
N ARG A 438 -32.82 -25.74 24.66
CA ARG A 438 -32.26 -25.81 26.02
C ARG A 438 -31.74 -27.22 26.33
N LEU A 439 -30.94 -27.75 25.40
CA LEU A 439 -30.75 -29.20 25.20
C LEU A 439 -30.36 -29.99 26.44
N GLU A 440 -29.73 -29.39 27.45
CA GLU A 440 -29.47 -30.09 28.71
C GLU A 440 -30.75 -30.61 29.38
N ASN A 441 -31.84 -29.84 29.34
CA ASN A 441 -33.15 -30.21 29.89
C ASN A 441 -33.88 -31.23 28.99
N MET A 442 -33.85 -31.02 27.67
CA MET A 442 -34.48 -31.94 26.72
C MET A 442 -33.74 -33.28 26.63
N TYR A 443 -32.41 -33.28 26.68
CA TYR A 443 -31.60 -34.50 26.66
C TYR A 443 -31.84 -35.36 27.89
N GLN A 444 -31.84 -34.77 29.10
CA GLN A 444 -32.18 -35.51 30.32
C GLN A 444 -33.60 -36.08 30.26
N ALA A 445 -34.56 -35.34 29.69
CA ALA A 445 -35.93 -35.80 29.54
C ALA A 445 -36.06 -36.91 28.47
N ILE A 446 -35.34 -36.84 27.34
CA ILE A 446 -35.34 -37.89 26.29
C ILE A 446 -34.81 -39.22 26.85
N HIS A 447 -33.70 -39.17 27.61
CA HIS A 447 -33.15 -40.37 28.26
C HIS A 447 -34.04 -40.94 29.37
N SER A 448 -34.96 -40.15 29.93
CA SER A 448 -35.94 -40.63 30.92
C SER A 448 -37.19 -41.27 30.30
N VAL A 449 -37.43 -41.08 29.00
CA VAL A 449 -38.64 -41.56 28.30
C VAL A 449 -38.42 -42.94 27.66
N ASP A 450 -37.18 -43.32 27.34
CA ASP A 450 -36.88 -44.58 26.65
C ASP A 450 -35.74 -45.35 27.37
N ASP A 451 -36.12 -46.26 28.27
CA ASP A 451 -35.24 -47.07 29.14
C ASP A 451 -34.34 -48.06 28.36
N LYS A 452 -34.39 -48.03 27.02
CA LYS A 452 -33.68 -48.94 26.09
C LYS A 452 -32.81 -48.25 25.04
N SER A 453 -32.79 -46.92 24.96
CA SER A 453 -31.94 -46.23 23.98
C SER A 453 -30.53 -46.03 24.52
N GLU A 454 -29.56 -46.76 23.96
CA GLU A 454 -28.14 -46.45 24.16
C GLU A 454 -27.88 -44.98 23.76
N GLY A 455 -27.65 -44.11 24.74
CA GLY A 455 -26.83 -42.90 24.62
C GLY A 455 -26.96 -42.07 23.33
N ILE A 456 -28.17 -41.83 22.79
CA ILE A 456 -28.32 -41.04 21.55
C ILE A 456 -27.81 -39.63 21.78
N ASN A 457 -26.73 -39.24 21.08
CA ASN A 457 -26.25 -37.87 21.07
C ASN A 457 -27.16 -37.03 20.15
N LEU A 458 -28.11 -36.33 20.76
CA LEU A 458 -29.11 -35.53 20.05
C LEU A 458 -28.49 -34.52 19.07
N CYS A 459 -27.37 -33.86 19.43
CA CYS A 459 -26.68 -32.97 18.49
C CYS A 459 -26.16 -33.74 17.27
N GLU A 460 -25.53 -34.90 17.46
CA GLU A 460 -25.04 -35.73 16.34
C GLU A 460 -26.20 -36.15 15.43
N GLU A 461 -27.33 -36.55 16.00
CA GLU A 461 -28.50 -36.94 15.22
C GLU A 461 -29.08 -35.77 14.41
N LEU A 462 -29.20 -34.59 15.02
CA LEU A 462 -29.67 -33.37 14.35
C LEU A 462 -28.71 -32.96 13.21
N PHE A 463 -27.39 -33.07 13.40
CA PHE A 463 -26.42 -32.79 12.33
C PHE A 463 -26.49 -33.84 11.21
N ASN A 464 -26.46 -35.14 11.55
CA ASN A 464 -26.46 -36.22 10.57
C ASN A 464 -27.72 -36.23 9.69
N LYS A 465 -28.86 -35.81 10.26
CA LYS A 465 -30.13 -35.66 9.54
C LYS A 465 -30.29 -34.31 8.84
N ASN A 466 -29.27 -33.45 8.87
CA ASN A 466 -29.29 -32.10 8.29
C ASN A 466 -30.46 -31.24 8.80
N LEU A 467 -30.80 -31.35 10.09
CA LEU A 467 -31.89 -30.60 10.72
C LEU A 467 -31.43 -29.25 11.27
N MET A 468 -30.14 -28.92 11.21
CA MET A 468 -29.60 -27.64 11.70
C MET A 468 -29.82 -26.50 10.71
N THR A 469 -31.05 -26.32 10.21
CA THR A 469 -31.40 -25.36 9.15
C THR A 469 -32.38 -24.29 9.62
N GLY A 470 -32.58 -23.26 8.79
CA GLY A 470 -33.53 -22.19 9.09
C GLY A 470 -34.95 -22.72 9.27
N GLU A 471 -35.39 -23.60 8.37
CA GLU A 471 -36.74 -24.18 8.36
C GLU A 471 -37.03 -24.99 9.63
N PHE A 472 -36.04 -25.73 10.14
CA PHE A 472 -36.20 -26.45 11.39
C PHE A 472 -36.24 -25.50 12.58
N SER A 473 -35.40 -24.46 12.57
CA SER A 473 -35.44 -23.45 13.62
C SER A 473 -36.77 -22.70 13.67
N ASP A 474 -37.40 -22.45 12.53
CA ASP A 474 -38.69 -21.78 12.44
C ASP A 474 -39.82 -22.71 12.91
N LEU A 475 -39.79 -24.00 12.50
CA LEU A 475 -40.69 -25.01 13.03
C LEU A 475 -40.63 -25.12 14.56
N LEU A 476 -39.42 -25.14 15.12
CA LEU A 476 -39.28 -25.17 16.58
C LEU A 476 -39.93 -23.94 17.24
N ALA A 477 -39.80 -22.77 16.62
CA ALA A 477 -40.42 -21.54 17.12
C ALA A 477 -41.95 -21.61 17.07
N ASP A 478 -42.54 -22.15 15.99
CA ASP A 478 -43.98 -22.34 15.88
C ASP A 478 -44.49 -23.35 16.96
N LEU A 479 -43.73 -24.42 17.23
CA LEU A 479 -44.09 -25.40 18.27
C LEU A 479 -43.99 -24.83 19.70
N ASP A 480 -43.01 -23.97 19.96
CA ASP A 480 -42.86 -23.28 21.25
C ASP A 480 -43.98 -22.25 21.43
N HIS A 481 -44.34 -21.50 20.38
CA HIS A 481 -45.47 -20.57 20.40
C HIS A 481 -46.80 -21.28 20.72
N ALA A 482 -46.97 -22.50 20.22
CA ALA A 482 -48.12 -23.35 20.50
C ALA A 482 -48.03 -24.13 21.83
N ASP A 483 -46.99 -23.93 22.64
CA ASP A 483 -46.73 -24.66 23.90
C ASP A 483 -46.69 -26.20 23.75
N ILE A 484 -46.32 -26.71 22.57
CA ILE A 484 -46.21 -28.15 22.27
C ILE A 484 -44.78 -28.62 22.01
N LEU A 485 -43.78 -27.74 22.15
CA LEU A 485 -42.38 -28.12 22.03
C LEU A 485 -41.92 -28.94 23.25
N ASN A 486 -41.95 -30.26 23.10
CA ASN A 486 -41.55 -31.22 24.14
C ASN A 486 -40.67 -32.35 23.57
N PRO A 487 -39.98 -33.13 24.43
CA PRO A 487 -39.12 -34.25 24.02
C PRO A 487 -39.76 -35.26 23.06
N ALA A 488 -41.02 -35.65 23.31
CA ALA A 488 -41.70 -36.66 22.50
C ALA A 488 -41.97 -36.14 21.08
N ASN A 489 -42.40 -34.88 20.95
CA ASN A 489 -42.64 -34.23 19.66
C ASN A 489 -41.33 -34.00 18.89
N LEU A 490 -40.24 -33.67 19.58
CA LEU A 490 -38.93 -33.56 18.96
C LEU A 490 -38.47 -34.91 18.36
N ILE A 491 -38.64 -36.03 19.09
CA ILE A 491 -38.33 -37.37 18.58
C ILE A 491 -39.19 -37.71 17.34
N LYS A 492 -40.48 -37.35 17.34
CA LYS A 492 -41.37 -37.55 16.18
C LYS A 492 -40.83 -36.82 14.94
N LEU A 493 -40.40 -35.57 15.09
CA LEU A 493 -39.79 -34.80 14.00
C LEU A 493 -38.50 -35.43 13.49
N ILE A 494 -37.61 -35.84 14.40
CA ILE A 494 -36.32 -36.47 14.06
C ILE A 494 -36.52 -37.79 13.31
N LYS A 495 -37.51 -38.61 13.72
CA LYS A 495 -37.85 -39.86 13.03
C LYS A 495 -38.38 -39.61 11.61
N ASN A 496 -39.05 -38.49 11.38
CA ASN A 496 -39.66 -38.11 10.10
C ASN A 496 -38.89 -37.00 9.36
N PHE A 497 -37.60 -36.83 9.64
CA PHE A 497 -36.76 -35.75 9.11
C PHE A 497 -36.77 -35.62 7.57
N GLN A 498 -37.00 -36.72 6.85
CA GLN A 498 -37.10 -36.74 5.39
C GLN A 498 -38.31 -35.97 4.82
N PHE A 499 -39.23 -35.53 5.69
CA PHE A 499 -40.38 -34.69 5.35
C PHE A 499 -40.37 -33.38 6.13
N ILE A 500 -39.21 -32.95 6.64
CA ILE A 500 -39.16 -31.83 7.57
C ILE A 500 -39.68 -30.52 6.97
N ARG A 501 -39.43 -30.23 5.69
CA ARG A 501 -39.91 -29.01 5.06
C ARG A 501 -41.43 -29.06 4.91
N THR A 502 -41.96 -30.20 4.49
CA THR A 502 -43.41 -30.43 4.42
C THR A 502 -44.08 -30.30 5.80
N LEU A 503 -43.44 -30.84 6.85
CA LEU A 503 -43.92 -30.73 8.24
C LEU A 503 -43.81 -29.30 8.78
N THR A 504 -42.72 -28.58 8.49
CA THR A 504 -42.55 -27.15 8.81
C THR A 504 -43.69 -26.35 8.19
N CYS A 505 -43.97 -26.53 6.90
CA CYS A 505 -45.07 -25.84 6.23
C CYS A 505 -46.42 -26.19 6.85
N ALA A 506 -46.69 -27.47 7.11
CA ALA A 506 -47.95 -27.90 7.71
C ALA A 506 -48.17 -27.28 9.10
N CYS A 507 -47.12 -27.20 9.93
CA CYS A 507 -47.19 -26.56 11.24
C CYS A 507 -47.42 -25.04 11.12
N CYS A 508 -46.74 -24.38 10.18
CA CYS A 508 -46.94 -22.95 9.89
C CYS A 508 -48.40 -22.64 9.48
N TYR A 509 -49.04 -23.51 8.68
CA TYR A 509 -50.47 -23.37 8.32
C TYR A 509 -51.39 -23.44 9.53
N LEU A 510 -51.11 -24.38 10.44
CA LEU A 510 -51.91 -24.57 11.65
C LEU A 510 -51.69 -23.41 12.63
N ASP A 511 -50.44 -22.99 12.84
CA ASP A 511 -50.07 -21.90 13.76
C ASP A 511 -50.73 -20.59 13.36
N ASN A 512 -50.75 -20.27 12.07
CA ASN A 512 -51.35 -19.04 11.56
C ASN A 512 -52.86 -18.89 11.87
N ASN A 513 -53.58 -19.98 12.13
CA ASN A 513 -54.98 -19.95 12.56
C ASN A 513 -55.18 -20.41 14.02
N ASN A 514 -54.11 -20.42 14.82
CA ASN A 514 -54.06 -20.94 16.19
C ASN A 514 -54.61 -22.37 16.32
N GLN A 515 -54.47 -23.18 15.26
CA GLN A 515 -54.86 -24.59 15.22
C GLN A 515 -53.68 -25.52 15.51
N LEU A 516 -52.47 -24.99 15.70
CA LEU A 516 -51.33 -25.81 16.10
C LEU A 516 -51.48 -26.16 17.59
N ASN A 517 -51.94 -27.38 17.86
CA ASN A 517 -52.05 -27.98 19.19
C ASN A 517 -51.60 -29.45 19.12
N GLN A 518 -51.54 -30.15 20.25
CA GLN A 518 -50.98 -31.50 20.31
C GLN A 518 -51.75 -32.50 19.41
N ASP A 519 -53.08 -32.45 19.41
CA ASP A 519 -53.91 -33.39 18.64
C ASP A 519 -53.70 -33.18 17.13
N ASN A 520 -53.75 -31.93 16.68
CA ASN A 520 -53.55 -31.59 15.27
C ASN A 520 -52.11 -31.85 14.81
N PHE A 521 -51.12 -31.64 15.69
CA PHE A 521 -49.74 -31.97 15.42
C PHE A 521 -49.55 -33.48 15.22
N ASP A 522 -50.19 -34.31 16.05
CA ASP A 522 -50.09 -35.77 15.94
C ASP A 522 -50.68 -36.31 14.64
N LEU A 523 -51.79 -35.73 14.15
CA LEU A 523 -52.40 -36.08 12.87
C LEU A 523 -51.47 -35.85 11.67
N LEU A 524 -50.52 -34.91 11.76
CA LEU A 524 -49.54 -34.69 10.68
C LEU A 524 -48.62 -35.89 10.46
N PHE A 525 -48.47 -36.76 11.47
CA PHE A 525 -47.60 -37.93 11.40
C PHE A 525 -48.33 -39.21 10.98
N ASP A 526 -49.66 -39.19 10.81
CA ASP A 526 -50.41 -40.32 10.25
C ASP A 526 -50.01 -40.59 8.79
N ASP A 527 -49.78 -39.51 8.03
CA ASP A 527 -49.18 -39.55 6.70
C ASP A 527 -48.34 -38.28 6.46
N PRO A 528 -47.05 -38.28 6.85
CA PRO A 528 -46.17 -37.10 6.77
C PRO A 528 -46.06 -36.50 5.36
N LYS A 529 -46.20 -37.32 4.32
CA LYS A 529 -46.17 -36.85 2.92
C LYS A 529 -47.37 -35.99 2.58
N ARG A 530 -48.48 -36.18 3.31
CA ARG A 530 -49.73 -35.44 3.19
C ARG A 530 -49.87 -34.34 4.23
N ALA A 531 -48.86 -34.06 5.04
CA ALA A 531 -49.02 -33.14 6.18
C ALA A 531 -49.60 -31.78 5.80
N ILE A 532 -49.19 -31.16 4.68
CA ILE A 532 -49.77 -29.88 4.22
C ILE A 532 -51.27 -30.03 3.85
N ALA A 533 -51.64 -31.15 3.22
CA ALA A 533 -53.04 -31.42 2.89
C ALA A 533 -53.88 -31.70 4.14
N ILE A 534 -53.31 -32.37 5.14
CA ILE A 534 -53.93 -32.61 6.45
C ILE A 534 -54.12 -31.27 7.18
N ALA A 535 -53.09 -30.43 7.26
CA ALA A 535 -53.17 -29.10 7.85
C ALA A 535 -54.28 -28.24 7.21
N LEU A 536 -54.41 -28.29 5.88
CA LEU A 536 -55.50 -27.62 5.16
C LEU A 536 -56.90 -28.15 5.52
N THR A 537 -57.04 -29.46 5.78
CA THR A 537 -58.32 -30.03 6.22
C THR A 537 -58.65 -29.71 7.67
N LEU A 538 -57.62 -29.44 8.49
CA LEU A 538 -57.72 -28.99 9.88
C LEU A 538 -57.84 -27.46 9.99
N GLU A 539 -58.38 -26.81 8.95
CA GLU A 539 -58.60 -25.36 8.89
C GLU A 539 -57.33 -24.50 8.98
N GLY A 540 -56.17 -25.08 8.68
CA GLY A 540 -54.91 -24.34 8.54
C GLY A 540 -54.91 -23.45 7.28
N HIS A 541 -54.27 -22.29 7.37
CA HIS A 541 -54.24 -21.30 6.30
C HIS A 541 -52.86 -20.69 6.11
N LEU A 542 -52.52 -20.35 4.85
CA LEU A 542 -51.31 -19.59 4.53
C LEU A 542 -51.30 -18.24 5.25
N ARG A 543 -50.12 -17.84 5.78
CA ARG A 543 -49.90 -16.48 6.29
C ARG A 543 -50.20 -15.46 5.18
N PRO A 544 -51.12 -14.50 5.39
CA PRO A 544 -51.39 -13.47 4.41
C PRO A 544 -50.18 -12.54 4.26
N VAL A 545 -49.89 -12.09 3.04
CA VAL A 545 -48.85 -11.09 2.79
C VAL A 545 -49.25 -9.79 3.48
N SER A 546 -48.49 -9.39 4.50
CA SER A 546 -48.71 -8.09 5.14
C SER A 546 -48.37 -6.97 4.17
N LYS A 547 -49.34 -6.08 3.89
CA LYS A 547 -49.19 -4.96 2.96
C LYS A 547 -48.10 -3.95 3.37
N ASP A 548 -47.68 -3.95 4.63
CA ASP A 548 -46.68 -3.02 5.17
C ASP A 548 -45.24 -3.57 5.10
N LYS A 549 -45.05 -4.82 4.67
CA LYS A 549 -43.72 -5.45 4.54
C LYS A 549 -43.62 -6.20 3.22
N PHE A 550 -43.26 -5.49 2.15
CA PHE A 550 -42.98 -6.04 0.81
C PHE A 550 -41.87 -7.12 0.75
N ASN A 551 -41.29 -7.54 1.89
CA ASN A 551 -40.14 -8.45 1.97
C ASN A 551 -40.33 -9.65 2.92
N GLN A 552 -41.52 -9.91 3.47
CA GLN A 552 -41.74 -11.20 4.13
C GLN A 552 -42.13 -12.24 3.08
N PRO A 553 -41.28 -13.24 2.80
CA PRO A 553 -41.65 -14.30 1.87
C PRO A 553 -42.89 -15.02 2.42
N LEU A 554 -43.82 -15.35 1.53
CA LEU A 554 -44.78 -16.42 1.78
C LEU A 554 -43.97 -17.69 2.11
N ASP A 555 -44.57 -18.60 2.87
CA ASP A 555 -43.95 -19.91 3.09
C ASP A 555 -43.72 -20.58 1.72
N ASN A 556 -42.46 -20.68 1.29
CA ASN A 556 -42.13 -21.10 -0.06
C ASN A 556 -42.57 -22.55 -0.35
N GLY A 557 -42.60 -23.43 0.67
CA GLY A 557 -43.11 -24.80 0.49
C GLY A 557 -44.63 -24.84 0.34
N ALA A 558 -45.32 -23.90 0.96
CA ALA A 558 -46.75 -23.70 0.80
C ALA A 558 -47.14 -23.24 -0.62
N GLU A 559 -46.36 -22.31 -1.18
CA GLU A 559 -46.51 -21.86 -2.56
C GLU A 559 -46.28 -23.00 -3.55
N ASP A 560 -45.20 -23.77 -3.34
CA ASP A 560 -44.90 -24.96 -4.13
C ASP A 560 -46.04 -25.95 -4.10
N PHE A 561 -46.58 -26.27 -2.91
CA PHE A 561 -47.72 -27.16 -2.78
C PHE A 561 -48.92 -26.68 -3.61
N LEU A 562 -49.27 -25.39 -3.50
CA LEU A 562 -50.40 -24.82 -4.23
C LEU A 562 -50.17 -24.79 -5.74
N ALA A 563 -48.96 -24.42 -6.19
CA ALA A 563 -48.59 -24.35 -7.59
C ALA A 563 -48.65 -25.74 -8.24
N ILE A 564 -47.99 -26.73 -7.62
CA ILE A 564 -47.99 -28.13 -8.06
C ILE A 564 -49.42 -28.67 -8.09
N ARG A 565 -50.20 -28.47 -7.02
CA ARG A 565 -51.57 -28.97 -6.93
C ARG A 565 -52.50 -28.31 -7.96
N ARG A 566 -52.32 -27.02 -8.24
CA ARG A 566 -53.09 -26.29 -9.26
C ARG A 566 -52.75 -26.81 -10.66
N ALA A 567 -51.46 -26.97 -10.97
CA ALA A 567 -51.01 -27.55 -12.22
C ALA A 567 -51.54 -28.98 -12.39
N ALA A 568 -51.40 -29.83 -11.37
CA ALA A 568 -51.91 -31.20 -11.36
C ALA A 568 -53.43 -31.26 -11.61
N ARG A 569 -54.23 -30.36 -11.01
CA ARG A 569 -55.68 -30.27 -11.29
C ARG A 569 -55.97 -29.93 -12.74
N LEU A 570 -55.28 -28.94 -13.31
CA LEU A 570 -55.48 -28.54 -14.70
C LEU A 570 -55.09 -29.67 -15.66
N LEU A 571 -53.94 -30.32 -15.41
CA LEU A 571 -53.45 -31.43 -16.22
C LEU A 571 -54.32 -32.68 -16.06
N ALA A 572 -54.81 -33.01 -14.87
CA ALA A 572 -55.74 -34.13 -14.65
C ALA A 572 -57.09 -33.90 -15.36
N LEU A 573 -57.63 -32.67 -15.29
CA LEU A 573 -58.87 -32.32 -16.00
C LEU A 573 -58.70 -32.46 -17.51
N GLY A 574 -57.61 -31.93 -18.08
CA GLY A 574 -57.36 -32.11 -19.52
C GLY A 574 -57.04 -33.56 -19.88
N ASN A 575 -56.42 -34.35 -19.01
CA ASN A 575 -56.18 -35.77 -19.25
C ASN A 575 -57.51 -36.56 -19.33
N ARG A 576 -58.44 -36.31 -18.40
CA ARG A 576 -59.79 -36.91 -18.44
C ARG A 576 -60.59 -36.48 -19.67
N GLY A 577 -60.38 -35.25 -20.12
CA GLY A 577 -60.95 -34.72 -21.36
C GLY A 577 -60.23 -35.17 -22.64
N GLN A 578 -59.21 -36.04 -22.55
CA GLN A 578 -58.36 -36.48 -23.66
C GLN A 578 -57.67 -35.32 -24.43
N ALA A 579 -57.42 -34.20 -23.76
CA ALA A 579 -57.03 -32.94 -24.39
C ALA A 579 -55.53 -32.83 -24.73
N PHE A 580 -54.66 -33.64 -24.11
CA PHE A 580 -53.20 -33.49 -24.26
C PHE A 580 -52.62 -34.42 -25.32
N PHE A 581 -52.97 -35.71 -25.29
CA PHE A 581 -52.57 -36.69 -26.31
C PHE A 581 -53.63 -37.82 -26.41
N PRO A 582 -54.28 -38.03 -27.57
CA PRO A 582 -55.10 -39.23 -27.78
C PRO A 582 -54.18 -40.45 -28.02
N PRO A 583 -54.56 -41.65 -27.54
CA PRO A 583 -53.77 -42.87 -27.76
C PRO A 583 -53.61 -43.15 -29.25
N VAL A 584 -52.42 -43.58 -29.65
CA VAL A 584 -52.12 -43.86 -31.06
C VAL A 584 -52.81 -45.15 -31.46
N THR A 585 -53.90 -45.07 -32.21
CA THR A 585 -54.63 -46.23 -32.70
C THR A 585 -53.90 -46.86 -33.90
N ILE A 586 -53.10 -47.90 -33.64
CA ILE A 586 -52.47 -48.73 -34.68
C ILE A 586 -53.29 -50.01 -34.86
N ASN A 587 -53.61 -50.38 -36.11
CA ASN A 587 -54.34 -51.62 -36.35
C ASN A 587 -53.43 -52.86 -36.13
N LYS A 588 -54.03 -54.01 -35.78
CA LYS A 588 -53.27 -55.23 -35.46
C LYS A 588 -52.30 -55.67 -36.57
N THR A 589 -52.69 -55.46 -37.83
CA THR A 589 -51.89 -55.83 -39.00
C THR A 589 -50.64 -54.97 -39.17
N GLN A 590 -50.72 -53.68 -38.80
CA GLN A 590 -49.57 -52.77 -38.76
C GLN A 590 -48.63 -53.11 -37.60
N LEU A 591 -49.17 -53.46 -36.44
CA LEU A 591 -48.41 -53.91 -35.26
C LEU A 591 -47.61 -55.20 -35.55
N GLU A 592 -48.22 -56.18 -36.20
CA GLU A 592 -47.54 -57.42 -36.62
C GLU A 592 -46.44 -57.16 -37.66
N LYS A 593 -46.69 -56.26 -38.62
CA LYS A 593 -45.66 -55.79 -39.57
C LYS A 593 -44.52 -55.04 -38.87
N LEU A 594 -44.82 -54.20 -37.89
CA LEU A 594 -43.81 -53.44 -37.16
C LEU A 594 -42.94 -54.37 -36.30
N ARG A 595 -43.56 -55.33 -35.61
CA ARG A 595 -42.88 -56.36 -34.81
C ARG A 595 -41.96 -57.24 -35.66
N THR A 596 -42.41 -57.61 -36.87
CA THR A 596 -41.60 -58.41 -37.81
C THR A 596 -40.44 -57.61 -38.42
N LEU A 597 -40.63 -56.32 -38.72
CA LEU A 597 -39.59 -55.46 -39.31
C LEU A 597 -38.54 -54.98 -38.30
N THR A 598 -38.94 -54.68 -37.07
CA THR A 598 -38.05 -54.03 -36.07
C THR A 598 -37.53 -54.97 -34.99
N LYS A 599 -38.15 -56.16 -34.83
CA LYS A 599 -37.88 -57.12 -33.73
C LYS A 599 -37.97 -56.52 -32.31
N LYS A 600 -38.61 -55.35 -32.14
CA LYS A 600 -38.83 -54.72 -30.84
C LYS A 600 -40.14 -55.16 -30.21
N ASP A 601 -40.19 -55.11 -28.89
CA ASP A 601 -41.44 -55.25 -28.14
C ASP A 601 -42.37 -54.08 -28.50
N CYS A 602 -43.61 -54.40 -28.85
CA CYS A 602 -44.62 -53.43 -29.28
C CYS A 602 -45.64 -53.13 -28.17
N SER A 603 -45.35 -53.55 -26.93
CA SER A 603 -46.13 -53.23 -25.72
C SER A 603 -46.27 -51.72 -25.48
N GLU A 604 -45.36 -50.89 -26.00
CA GLU A 604 -45.46 -49.43 -26.00
C GLU A 604 -46.68 -48.86 -26.76
N PHE A 605 -47.32 -49.68 -27.60
CA PHE A 605 -48.57 -49.33 -28.30
C PHE A 605 -49.82 -49.84 -27.60
N ASP A 606 -49.68 -50.50 -26.45
CA ASP A 606 -50.82 -50.85 -25.60
C ASP A 606 -51.46 -49.56 -25.05
N PRO A 607 -52.77 -49.32 -25.28
CA PRO A 607 -53.46 -48.15 -24.78
C PRO A 607 -53.33 -47.94 -23.27
N GLU A 608 -53.26 -49.02 -22.48
CA GLU A 608 -53.08 -48.93 -21.02
C GLU A 608 -51.67 -48.43 -20.67
N ILE A 609 -50.64 -48.93 -21.37
CA ILE A 609 -49.25 -48.49 -21.19
C ILE A 609 -49.08 -47.04 -21.65
N GLN A 610 -49.69 -46.65 -22.78
CA GLN A 610 -49.67 -45.27 -23.27
C GLN A 610 -50.36 -44.30 -22.31
N ASN A 611 -51.53 -44.68 -21.79
CA ASN A 611 -52.24 -43.88 -20.80
C ASN A 611 -51.43 -43.74 -19.50
N TYR A 612 -50.78 -44.81 -19.05
CA TYR A 612 -49.90 -44.77 -17.87
C TYR A 612 -48.69 -43.86 -18.09
N GLN A 613 -47.99 -43.99 -19.23
CA GLN A 613 -46.84 -43.15 -19.57
C GLN A 613 -47.22 -41.67 -19.69
N GLN A 614 -48.39 -41.39 -20.28
CA GLN A 614 -48.93 -40.04 -20.36
C GLN A 614 -49.26 -39.48 -18.98
N GLN A 615 -49.93 -40.25 -18.12
CA GLN A 615 -50.22 -39.84 -16.75
C GLN A 615 -48.93 -39.55 -15.96
N GLU A 616 -47.93 -40.42 -16.06
CA GLU A 616 -46.62 -40.25 -15.43
C GLU A 616 -45.91 -38.97 -15.92
N LEU A 617 -45.97 -38.68 -17.22
CA LEU A 617 -45.43 -37.44 -17.79
C LEU A 617 -46.16 -36.20 -17.27
N LEU A 618 -47.48 -36.22 -17.22
CA LEU A 618 -48.28 -35.10 -16.70
C LEU A 618 -48.03 -34.86 -15.20
N ILE A 619 -47.84 -35.92 -14.43
CA ILE A 619 -47.44 -35.86 -13.02
C ILE A 619 -46.08 -35.17 -12.89
N LYS A 620 -45.09 -35.53 -13.72
CA LYS A 620 -43.78 -34.86 -13.75
C LYS A 620 -43.87 -33.39 -14.15
N ILE A 621 -44.69 -33.04 -15.13
CA ILE A 621 -44.92 -31.63 -15.52
C ILE A 621 -45.50 -30.84 -14.34
N ALA A 622 -46.48 -31.41 -13.63
CA ALA A 622 -47.04 -30.76 -12.44
C ALA A 622 -46.01 -30.58 -11.32
N GLN A 623 -45.13 -31.55 -11.07
CA GLN A 623 -44.05 -31.43 -10.08
C GLN A 623 -43.14 -30.24 -10.40
N HIS A 624 -42.76 -30.08 -11.67
CA HIS A 624 -41.89 -28.99 -12.13
C HIS A 624 -42.56 -27.60 -12.14
N CYS A 625 -43.83 -27.50 -11.76
CA CYS A 625 -44.49 -26.20 -11.55
C CYS A 625 -44.21 -25.60 -10.17
N GLY A 626 -43.59 -26.34 -9.25
CA GLY A 626 -43.05 -25.81 -7.99
C GLY A 626 -41.62 -25.28 -8.15
N ASN A 627 -41.15 -24.49 -7.19
CA ASN A 627 -39.81 -23.91 -7.14
C ASN A 627 -38.76 -24.81 -6.46
N GLY A 628 -39.14 -26.01 -6.01
CA GLY A 628 -38.22 -27.03 -5.48
C GLY A 628 -37.96 -26.92 -3.97
N TYR A 629 -38.85 -26.27 -3.22
CA TYR A 629 -38.77 -26.16 -1.77
C TYR A 629 -39.22 -27.45 -1.06
N LEU A 630 -40.27 -28.12 -1.53
CA LEU A 630 -40.73 -29.38 -0.94
C LEU A 630 -39.84 -30.56 -1.33
N GLU A 631 -39.90 -31.64 -0.54
CA GLU A 631 -39.15 -32.87 -0.83
C GLU A 631 -39.69 -33.57 -2.09
N GLU A 632 -38.80 -34.19 -2.86
CA GLU A 632 -39.13 -34.79 -4.17
C GLU A 632 -40.30 -35.77 -4.07
N GLU A 633 -40.29 -36.63 -3.05
CA GLU A 633 -41.37 -37.59 -2.80
C GLU A 633 -42.71 -36.91 -2.53
N VAL A 634 -42.70 -35.77 -1.83
CA VAL A 634 -43.91 -34.99 -1.55
C VAL A 634 -44.40 -34.30 -2.80
N THR A 635 -43.52 -33.67 -3.58
CA THR A 635 -43.92 -33.06 -4.87
C THR A 635 -44.54 -34.08 -5.80
N TYR A 636 -43.99 -35.30 -5.86
CA TYR A 636 -44.53 -36.38 -6.68
C TYR A 636 -45.92 -36.79 -6.21
N HIS A 637 -46.06 -36.96 -4.90
CA HIS A 637 -47.31 -37.36 -4.29
C HIS A 637 -48.40 -36.30 -4.49
N VAL A 638 -48.12 -35.02 -4.23
CA VAL A 638 -49.05 -33.90 -4.41
C VAL A 638 -49.51 -33.81 -5.87
N ALA A 639 -48.59 -33.99 -6.82
CA ALA A 639 -48.92 -34.03 -8.24
C ALA A 639 -49.80 -35.24 -8.60
N GLY A 640 -49.45 -36.44 -8.13
CA GLY A 640 -50.11 -37.70 -8.46
C GLY A 640 -51.48 -37.91 -7.81
N ASP A 641 -51.70 -37.38 -6.60
CA ASP A 641 -52.93 -37.57 -5.83
C ASP A 641 -54.18 -37.05 -6.56
N VAL A 642 -54.01 -36.08 -7.45
CA VAL A 642 -55.11 -35.51 -8.25
C VAL A 642 -55.51 -36.41 -9.42
N PHE A 643 -54.58 -37.22 -9.95
CA PHE A 643 -54.84 -38.14 -11.06
C PHE A 643 -55.42 -39.48 -10.61
N LYS A 644 -55.37 -39.80 -9.30
CA LYS A 644 -55.95 -41.02 -8.71
C LYS A 644 -57.45 -40.87 -8.38
N LYS A 645 -57.92 -39.64 -8.27
CA LYS A 645 -59.35 -39.29 -8.22
C LYS A 645 -59.87 -39.11 -9.63
#